data_AF-A0A0S6VV67-F1
#
_entry.id   AF-A0A0S6VV67-F1
#
_cell.length_a   1.000
_cell.length_b   1.000
_cell.length_c   1.000
_cell.angle_alpha   90.00
_cell.angle_beta   90.00
_cell.angle_gamma   90.00
#
_symmetry.space_group_name_H-M   'P 1'
#
loop_
_entity.id
_entity.type
_entity.pdbx_description
1 polymer ?
#
loop_
_entity_poly.entity_id
_entity_poly.type
_entity_poly.pdbx_seq_one_letter_code
_entity_poly.pdbx_strand_id
1 'polypeptide(L)'
;MKHLLRHGVVFVFYGLITCLLFFPLLAHLSTHLLDAASGDPLLQVWVTQWTIHKLTTSISHYFNANIFYPYPNTFAFHDHMIGLGLLGLPLQLAGQNPILTFNLLLLLSFAFSAFSIYLLTYELCKHRYAAFFAGTIFGFLPYRMAHLDHLNLLSIYWLPLSILFLTRVILARAASFRSLTRPITLFWLCYLLQALTSFNYLFMTTIVIAIYGLSLLAWEWEFDAVIFQRALRRDLLPFFFGGCLAMVVLLPLTFPYLKANRDMGFERTTEEIAGLSATSPNYLAAPENNLLYGNVTKYFRSTSSPYPKEQMLFPGLIPLLLAALTFPLCWKKRAAADAPPRGVLRSLWLLMGCAFIMSLGPSVVLFGRSVSLPYAYLYDYLPGFKSMRVPARFGLIVAFCIAMLAAFAIVRIEQHVKSRFRRRGFAILCGTGLFIGLLLEYWPSHLALTPYPGTIERIPPVYTWLRQQPDDLRIIELPMNSPKNQFESLYYSTFHWKRMVNGRSAFIPDGISRLFDEMRQFPSPRALAALQSLKVDTVILHTDERQQPFPDVIPNEMALVEQFGQDMVFRIAEVAGAPRWQVAYRLPATLQAHDTYRIGMALMPASAQPMSPLPLEQMNLELTWKMRGQIVRQERHSVSLPFLFEHGKSETLPFRLTTPEALGQYEVSLRLSDQRFEPTTFITPITLVQDAPDSRSPQQLQADVLRVEYQSVWPAGKPFPVKVEARNSGDTLWRARILNRRQPAGEVRLAVRNWHDLASQQSFGQTANINLDARGLLPYDVVPGDTVVVTLNIPTPPIPGRYRVECDFVSEAVRWFDLPFSFEVTLE
;
A
#
# COMPACT_ATOMS: atom_id res chain seq x y z
N MET A 1 21.29 16.01 -39.93
CA MET A 1 19.91 16.30 -40.40
C MET A 1 19.19 15.08 -41.00
N LYS A 2 19.67 14.44 -42.08
CA LYS A 2 18.97 13.30 -42.74
C LYS A 2 18.65 12.09 -41.83
N HIS A 3 19.51 11.76 -40.86
CA HIS A 3 19.25 10.67 -39.89
C HIS A 3 18.16 11.01 -38.88
N LEU A 4 18.17 12.23 -38.33
CA LEU A 4 17.14 12.75 -37.44
C LEU A 4 15.78 12.76 -38.13
N LEU A 5 15.73 13.21 -39.38
CA LEU A 5 14.49 13.22 -40.18
C LEU A 5 13.90 11.80 -40.33
N ARG A 6 14.75 10.80 -40.55
CA ARG A 6 14.34 9.40 -40.74
C ARG A 6 13.78 8.75 -39.47
N HIS A 7 14.37 9.02 -38.31
CA HIS A 7 13.82 8.55 -37.04
C HIS A 7 12.56 9.34 -36.64
N GLY A 8 12.51 10.63 -36.95
CA GLY A 8 11.32 11.48 -36.74
C GLY A 8 10.09 10.96 -37.49
N VAL A 9 10.24 10.51 -38.73
CA VAL A 9 9.14 9.88 -39.49
C VAL A 9 8.58 8.65 -38.75
N VAL A 10 9.43 7.81 -38.17
CA VAL A 10 8.99 6.63 -37.41
C VAL A 10 8.21 7.02 -36.15
N PHE A 11 8.65 8.06 -35.44
CA PHE A 11 7.92 8.59 -34.30
C PHE A 11 6.52 9.09 -34.68
N VAL A 12 6.41 9.82 -35.81
CA VAL A 12 5.12 10.27 -36.35
C VAL A 12 4.22 9.08 -36.68
N PHE A 13 4.75 8.01 -37.29
CA PHE A 13 3.97 6.78 -37.54
C PHE A 13 3.46 6.14 -36.24
N TYR A 14 4.25 6.08 -35.18
CA TYR A 14 3.76 5.60 -33.88
C TYR A 14 2.69 6.52 -33.28
N GLY A 15 2.82 7.84 -33.46
CA GLY A 15 1.77 8.80 -33.11
C GLY A 15 0.47 8.51 -33.87
N LEU A 16 0.54 8.24 -35.17
CA LEU A 16 -0.62 7.88 -35.98
C LEU A 16 -1.27 6.55 -35.56
N ILE A 17 -0.47 5.52 -35.27
CA ILE A 17 -0.99 4.24 -34.75
C ILE A 17 -1.68 4.46 -33.40
N THR A 18 -1.10 5.29 -32.53
CA THR A 18 -1.71 5.66 -31.25
C THR A 18 -3.04 6.37 -31.49
N CYS A 19 -3.08 7.36 -32.37
CA CYS A 19 -4.31 8.06 -32.73
C CYS A 19 -5.38 7.11 -33.30
N LEU A 20 -4.97 6.13 -34.12
CA LEU A 20 -5.86 5.14 -34.70
C LEU A 20 -6.48 4.23 -33.63
N LEU A 21 -5.66 3.69 -32.73
CA LEU A 21 -6.12 2.78 -31.68
C LEU A 21 -7.00 3.49 -30.64
N PHE A 22 -6.74 4.78 -30.39
CA PHE A 22 -7.47 5.59 -29.41
C PHE A 22 -8.42 6.60 -30.07
N PHE A 23 -8.83 6.37 -31.31
CA PHE A 23 -9.65 7.31 -32.08
C PHE A 23 -10.89 7.84 -31.32
N PRO A 24 -11.67 7.01 -30.59
CA PRO A 24 -12.79 7.51 -29.80
C PRO A 24 -12.39 8.54 -28.73
N LEU A 25 -11.21 8.40 -28.12
CA LEU A 25 -10.71 9.34 -27.12
C LEU A 25 -10.34 10.70 -27.75
N LEU A 26 -9.88 10.73 -29.00
CA LEU A 26 -9.45 11.97 -29.67
C LEU A 26 -10.58 12.99 -29.79
N ALA A 27 -11.83 12.54 -29.95
CA ALA A 27 -13.01 13.41 -29.97
C ALA A 27 -13.36 13.99 -28.59
N HIS A 28 -12.81 13.43 -27.51
CA HIS A 28 -13.20 13.69 -26.14
C HIS A 28 -12.03 13.97 -25.18
N LEU A 29 -10.88 14.40 -25.72
CA LEU A 29 -9.61 14.56 -24.99
C LEU A 29 -9.71 15.39 -23.70
N SER A 30 -10.60 16.37 -23.65
CA SER A 30 -10.74 17.30 -22.52
C SER A 30 -11.93 16.99 -21.58
N THR A 31 -12.69 15.94 -21.88
CA THR A 31 -13.99 15.68 -21.24
C THR A 31 -14.23 14.24 -20.83
N HIS A 32 -13.42 13.28 -21.28
CA HIS A 32 -13.60 11.87 -20.94
C HIS A 32 -12.28 11.22 -20.51
N LEU A 33 -12.37 10.22 -19.64
CA LEU A 33 -11.27 9.36 -19.22
C LEU A 33 -11.53 7.92 -19.65
N LEU A 34 -10.47 7.21 -19.97
CA LEU A 34 -10.52 5.77 -20.23
C LEU A 34 -10.52 5.01 -18.91
N ASP A 35 -11.34 3.96 -18.83
CA ASP A 35 -11.38 3.01 -17.71
C ASP A 35 -11.55 3.67 -16.33
N ALA A 36 -12.29 4.80 -16.28
CA ALA A 36 -12.49 5.58 -15.05
C ALA A 36 -13.32 4.85 -13.98
N ALA A 37 -14.02 3.77 -14.35
CA ALA A 37 -14.79 2.96 -13.43
C ALA A 37 -13.93 2.35 -12.30
N SER A 38 -12.63 2.13 -12.53
CA SER A 38 -11.71 1.69 -11.46
C SER A 38 -11.42 2.79 -10.44
N GLY A 39 -11.62 4.06 -10.80
CA GLY A 39 -11.26 5.24 -10.02
C GLY A 39 -9.76 5.59 -10.04
N ASP A 40 -8.90 4.65 -10.41
CA ASP A 40 -7.44 4.86 -10.53
C ASP A 40 -7.06 6.03 -11.47
N PRO A 41 -7.74 6.29 -12.62
CA PRO A 41 -7.43 7.44 -13.45
C PRO A 41 -7.62 8.78 -12.73
N LEU A 42 -8.64 8.90 -11.88
CA LEU A 42 -8.90 10.12 -11.10
C LEU A 42 -7.80 10.37 -10.07
N LEU A 43 -7.30 9.32 -9.42
CA LEU A 43 -6.13 9.40 -8.55
C LEU A 43 -4.89 9.86 -9.33
N GLN A 44 -4.62 9.27 -10.51
CA GLN A 44 -3.44 9.61 -11.32
C GLN A 44 -3.50 11.06 -11.85
N VAL A 45 -4.70 11.54 -12.20
CA VAL A 45 -4.97 12.96 -12.49
C VAL A 45 -4.60 13.80 -11.28
N TRP A 46 -5.14 13.49 -10.10
CA TRP A 46 -4.86 14.23 -8.86
C TRP A 46 -3.37 14.26 -8.50
N VAL A 47 -2.65 13.13 -8.57
CA VAL A 47 -1.20 13.08 -8.28
C VAL A 47 -0.40 13.97 -9.25
N THR A 48 -0.74 13.91 -10.54
CA THR A 48 -0.08 14.71 -11.58
C THR A 48 -0.36 16.20 -11.35
N GLN A 49 -1.61 16.55 -11.03
CA GLN A 49 -2.00 17.94 -10.78
C GLN A 49 -1.45 18.47 -9.46
N TRP A 50 -1.34 17.65 -8.40
CA TRP A 50 -0.70 18.05 -7.16
C TRP A 50 0.76 18.44 -7.39
N THR A 51 1.49 17.64 -8.17
CA THR A 51 2.86 17.95 -8.57
C THR A 51 2.93 19.29 -9.30
N ILE A 52 2.07 19.50 -10.31
CA ILE A 52 2.02 20.74 -11.08
C ILE A 52 1.65 21.94 -10.20
N HIS A 53 0.68 21.79 -9.32
CA HIS A 53 0.26 22.80 -8.35
C HIS A 53 1.43 23.22 -7.44
N LYS A 54 2.17 22.26 -6.86
CA LYS A 54 3.32 22.57 -5.99
C LYS A 54 4.51 23.15 -6.75
N LEU A 55 4.73 22.76 -8.00
CA LEU A 55 5.76 23.35 -8.86
C LEU A 55 5.45 24.81 -9.24
N THR A 56 4.17 25.17 -9.32
CA THR A 56 3.72 26.51 -9.74
C THR A 56 3.41 27.45 -8.58
N THR A 57 3.20 26.93 -7.37
CA THR A 57 2.89 27.73 -6.16
C THR A 57 4.05 27.76 -5.17
N SER A 58 4.39 26.62 -4.57
CA SER A 58 5.49 26.48 -3.63
C SER A 58 5.86 25.01 -3.45
N ILE A 59 7.15 24.70 -3.55
CA ILE A 59 7.71 23.37 -3.25
C ILE A 59 7.79 23.07 -1.74
N SER A 60 7.58 24.08 -0.87
CA SER A 60 7.50 23.85 0.57
C SER A 60 6.35 22.90 0.89
N HIS A 61 6.54 21.99 1.85
CA HIS A 61 5.51 21.01 2.23
C HIS A 61 4.97 20.18 1.05
N TYR A 62 5.79 19.90 0.01
CA TYR A 62 5.41 19.11 -1.16
C TYR A 62 4.70 17.79 -0.81
N PHE A 63 5.16 17.13 0.25
CA PHE A 63 4.60 15.84 0.68
C PHE A 63 3.33 15.95 1.54
N ASN A 64 2.95 17.15 2.00
CA ASN A 64 1.71 17.37 2.75
C ASN A 64 0.56 17.59 1.78
N ALA A 65 0.09 16.50 1.17
CA ALA A 65 -1.07 16.51 0.28
C ALA A 65 -2.34 16.93 1.01
N ASN A 66 -3.34 17.36 0.24
CA ASN A 66 -4.61 17.86 0.74
C ASN A 66 -5.60 16.76 1.16
N ILE A 67 -5.12 15.55 1.46
CA ILE A 67 -5.92 14.35 1.77
C ILE A 67 -5.57 13.81 3.14
N PHE A 68 -6.48 13.02 3.72
CA PHE A 68 -6.30 12.37 5.02
C PHE A 68 -5.90 13.33 6.14
N TYR A 69 -6.44 14.55 6.14
CA TYR A 69 -6.31 15.44 7.28
C TYR A 69 -6.76 14.71 8.56
N PRO A 70 -6.00 14.77 9.69
CA PRO A 70 -4.86 15.63 9.98
C PRO A 70 -3.45 15.02 9.74
N TYR A 71 -3.33 13.92 9.02
CA TYR A 71 -2.04 13.23 8.85
C TYR A 71 -1.03 14.04 8.03
N PRO A 72 0.26 14.05 8.42
CA PRO A 72 1.32 14.69 7.65
C PRO A 72 1.90 13.77 6.57
N ASN A 73 2.60 14.34 5.59
CA ASN A 73 3.31 13.62 4.52
C ASN A 73 2.43 12.64 3.70
N THR A 74 1.12 12.92 3.60
CA THR A 74 0.14 12.03 2.98
C THR A 74 0.39 11.77 1.50
N PHE A 75 1.15 12.64 0.82
CA PHE A 75 1.57 12.38 -0.56
C PHE A 75 2.56 11.22 -0.68
N ALA A 76 3.32 10.91 0.39
CA ALA A 76 4.23 9.77 0.43
C ALA A 76 3.49 8.42 0.62
N PHE A 77 2.17 8.43 0.75
CA PHE A 77 1.37 7.20 0.86
C PHE A 77 1.09 6.58 -0.51
N HIS A 78 1.49 7.26 -1.60
CA HIS A 78 1.37 6.81 -2.99
C HIS A 78 2.64 7.16 -3.78
N ASP A 79 2.77 6.63 -5.00
CA ASP A 79 3.80 7.08 -5.95
C ASP A 79 3.63 8.58 -6.28
N HIS A 80 4.70 9.38 -6.11
CA HIS A 80 4.67 10.83 -6.32
C HIS A 80 4.57 11.30 -7.79
N MET A 81 4.87 10.43 -8.75
CA MET A 81 4.87 10.70 -10.21
C MET A 81 5.51 12.04 -10.66
N ILE A 82 6.57 12.52 -9.99
CA ILE A 82 7.20 13.82 -10.28
C ILE A 82 7.60 13.96 -11.76
N GLY A 83 8.13 12.88 -12.35
CA GLY A 83 8.51 12.88 -13.77
C GLY A 83 7.34 13.21 -14.71
N LEU A 84 6.13 12.73 -14.38
CA LEU A 84 4.92 12.99 -15.16
C LEU A 84 4.34 14.37 -14.91
N GLY A 85 4.42 14.88 -13.68
CA GLY A 85 4.05 16.27 -13.39
C GLY A 85 4.91 17.27 -14.16
N LEU A 86 6.23 17.02 -14.29
CA LEU A 86 7.14 17.85 -15.09
C LEU A 86 6.80 17.83 -16.59
N LEU A 87 6.45 16.65 -17.13
CA LEU A 87 6.02 16.52 -18.53
C LEU A 87 4.63 17.11 -18.77
N GLY A 88 3.75 17.03 -17.77
CA GLY A 88 2.39 17.55 -17.81
C GLY A 88 2.29 19.06 -17.62
N LEU A 89 3.27 19.69 -16.94
CA LEU A 89 3.28 21.12 -16.66
C LEU A 89 3.03 22.01 -17.91
N PRO A 90 3.77 21.87 -19.03
CA PRO A 90 3.51 22.70 -20.22
C PRO A 90 2.12 22.45 -20.82
N LEU A 91 1.61 21.21 -20.72
CA LEU A 91 0.27 20.86 -21.21
C LEU A 91 -0.81 21.51 -20.34
N GLN A 92 -0.63 21.50 -19.02
CA GLN A 92 -1.54 22.11 -18.06
C GLN A 92 -1.53 23.64 -18.17
N LEU A 93 -0.37 24.26 -18.38
CA LEU A 93 -0.28 25.71 -18.59
C LEU A 93 -0.96 26.15 -19.90
N ALA A 94 -0.87 25.33 -20.95
CA ALA A 94 -1.49 25.64 -22.23
C ALA A 94 -3.01 25.36 -22.25
N GLY A 95 -3.46 24.27 -21.65
CA GLY A 95 -4.85 23.81 -21.73
C GLY A 95 -5.73 24.12 -20.53
N GLN A 96 -5.14 24.37 -19.35
CA GLN A 96 -5.84 24.57 -18.06
C GLN A 96 -6.90 23.51 -17.76
N ASN A 97 -6.66 22.27 -18.21
CA ASN A 97 -7.62 21.17 -18.10
C ASN A 97 -6.89 19.90 -17.65
N PRO A 98 -7.20 19.38 -16.45
CA PRO A 98 -6.48 18.24 -15.89
C PRO A 98 -6.72 16.93 -16.65
N ILE A 99 -7.89 16.77 -17.27
CA ILE A 99 -8.24 15.60 -18.10
C ILE A 99 -7.43 15.63 -19.41
N LEU A 100 -7.36 16.79 -20.06
CA LEU A 100 -6.57 16.98 -21.27
C LEU A 100 -5.09 16.66 -21.03
N THR A 101 -4.53 17.17 -19.93
CA THR A 101 -3.14 16.89 -19.53
C THR A 101 -2.92 15.38 -19.36
N PHE A 102 -3.81 14.69 -18.64
CA PHE A 102 -3.72 13.25 -18.44
C PHE A 102 -3.81 12.46 -19.75
N ASN A 103 -4.80 12.75 -20.59
CA ASN A 103 -5.02 12.04 -21.86
C ASN A 103 -3.86 12.24 -22.85
N LEU A 104 -3.29 13.44 -22.91
CA LEU A 104 -2.11 13.69 -23.74
C LEU A 104 -0.89 12.93 -23.22
N LEU A 105 -0.65 12.90 -21.90
CA LEU A 105 0.42 12.08 -21.32
C LEU A 105 0.21 10.59 -21.59
N LEU A 106 -1.04 10.11 -21.50
CA LEU A 106 -1.42 8.74 -21.83
C LEU A 106 -1.03 8.41 -23.27
N LEU A 107 -1.48 9.19 -24.25
CA LEU A 107 -1.17 8.96 -25.67
C LEU A 107 0.34 9.06 -25.96
N LEU A 108 1.02 10.03 -25.36
CA LEU A 108 2.47 10.18 -25.47
C LEU A 108 3.21 8.97 -24.92
N SER A 109 2.72 8.36 -23.84
CA SER A 109 3.36 7.17 -23.25
C SER A 109 3.44 6.02 -24.25
N PHE A 110 2.41 5.79 -25.06
CA PHE A 110 2.41 4.74 -26.10
C PHE A 110 3.40 5.05 -27.22
N ALA A 111 3.37 6.27 -27.77
CA ALA A 111 4.27 6.68 -28.84
C ALA A 111 5.75 6.67 -28.39
N PHE A 112 6.05 7.16 -27.18
CA PHE A 112 7.41 7.15 -26.64
C PHE A 112 7.89 5.74 -26.28
N SER A 113 7.02 4.87 -25.75
CA SER A 113 7.39 3.47 -25.47
C SER A 113 7.69 2.72 -26.77
N ALA A 114 6.89 2.90 -27.82
CA ALA A 114 7.18 2.34 -29.14
C ALA A 114 8.51 2.86 -29.70
N PHE A 115 8.72 4.18 -29.62
CA PHE A 115 9.88 4.83 -30.20
C PHE A 115 11.19 4.52 -29.46
N SER A 116 11.17 4.44 -28.13
CA SER A 116 12.34 4.09 -27.32
C SER A 116 12.84 2.67 -27.61
N ILE A 117 11.92 1.70 -27.77
CA ILE A 117 12.25 0.33 -28.21
C ILE A 117 12.75 0.29 -29.63
N TYR A 118 12.16 1.07 -30.52
CA TYR A 118 12.66 1.21 -31.88
C TYR A 118 14.12 1.69 -31.88
N LEU A 119 14.44 2.72 -31.10
CA LEU A 119 15.82 3.24 -31.01
C LEU A 119 16.78 2.22 -30.42
N LEU A 120 16.41 1.57 -29.31
CA LEU A 120 17.17 0.49 -28.70
C LEU A 120 17.42 -0.64 -29.71
N THR A 121 16.36 -1.17 -30.30
CA THR A 121 16.44 -2.30 -31.22
C THR A 121 17.24 -1.94 -32.47
N TYR A 122 17.07 -0.73 -33.00
CA TYR A 122 17.86 -0.24 -34.12
C TYR A 122 19.35 -0.15 -33.76
N GLU A 123 19.70 0.23 -32.53
CA GLU A 123 21.09 0.18 -32.06
C GLU A 123 21.64 -1.24 -32.09
N LEU A 124 20.84 -2.22 -31.69
CA LEU A 124 21.25 -3.62 -31.57
C LEU A 124 21.35 -4.36 -32.92
N CYS A 125 20.41 -4.14 -33.84
CA CYS A 125 20.35 -4.89 -35.12
C CYS A 125 20.73 -4.06 -36.35
N LYS A 126 20.87 -2.73 -36.22
CA LYS A 126 21.10 -1.77 -37.32
C LYS A 126 20.09 -1.88 -38.47
N HIS A 127 18.88 -2.37 -38.19
CA HIS A 127 17.85 -2.65 -39.19
C HIS A 127 16.53 -1.95 -38.87
N ARG A 128 16.10 -1.03 -39.75
CA ARG A 128 14.95 -0.14 -39.46
C ARG A 128 13.60 -0.84 -39.43
N TYR A 129 13.32 -1.75 -40.36
CA TYR A 129 12.01 -2.41 -40.42
C TYR A 129 11.80 -3.34 -39.21
N ALA A 130 12.76 -4.23 -38.95
CA ALA A 130 12.80 -5.03 -37.72
C ALA A 130 12.65 -4.18 -36.45
N ALA A 131 13.39 -3.08 -36.31
CA ALA A 131 13.26 -2.18 -35.18
C ALA A 131 11.86 -1.53 -35.11
N PHE A 132 11.26 -1.20 -36.25
CA PHE A 132 9.90 -0.65 -36.31
C PHE A 132 8.89 -1.65 -35.74
N PHE A 133 8.98 -2.92 -36.14
CA PHE A 133 8.13 -3.96 -35.58
C PHE A 133 8.35 -4.18 -34.09
N ALA A 134 9.59 -4.14 -33.59
CA ALA A 134 9.85 -4.22 -32.15
C ALA A 134 9.15 -3.10 -31.38
N GLY A 135 9.23 -1.86 -31.88
CA GLY A 135 8.52 -0.72 -31.30
C GLY A 135 7.00 -0.87 -31.37
N THR A 136 6.45 -1.36 -32.48
CA THR A 136 5.01 -1.64 -32.61
C THR A 136 4.57 -2.71 -31.61
N ILE A 137 5.34 -3.81 -31.51
CA ILE A 137 5.07 -4.91 -30.59
C ILE A 137 5.02 -4.37 -29.16
N PHE A 138 6.07 -3.69 -28.70
CA PHE A 138 6.12 -3.26 -27.32
C PHE A 138 5.20 -2.08 -27.00
N GLY A 139 5.11 -1.10 -27.90
CA GLY A 139 4.34 0.11 -27.68
C GLY A 139 2.84 -0.14 -27.54
N PHE A 140 2.31 -1.16 -28.22
CA PHE A 140 0.88 -1.44 -28.32
C PHE A 140 0.50 -2.84 -27.80
N LEU A 141 1.38 -3.48 -27.04
CA LEU A 141 1.12 -4.83 -26.51
C LEU A 141 -0.17 -4.88 -25.66
N PRO A 142 -0.90 -6.01 -25.64
CA PRO A 142 -2.19 -6.12 -24.95
C PRO A 142 -2.14 -5.79 -23.45
N TYR A 143 -1.08 -6.17 -22.74
CA TYR A 143 -0.88 -5.77 -21.33
C TYR A 143 -0.95 -4.25 -21.12
N ARG A 144 -0.47 -3.39 -22.06
CA ARG A 144 -0.63 -1.93 -21.93
C ARG A 144 -2.08 -1.49 -22.08
N MET A 145 -2.86 -2.19 -22.92
CA MET A 145 -4.30 -1.95 -23.07
C MET A 145 -5.12 -2.37 -21.85
N ALA A 146 -4.60 -3.29 -21.03
CA ALA A 146 -5.22 -3.67 -19.75
C ALA A 146 -4.92 -2.70 -18.59
N HIS A 147 -3.98 -1.75 -18.77
CA HIS A 147 -3.52 -0.84 -17.71
C HIS A 147 -3.69 0.63 -18.11
N LEU A 148 -4.74 0.95 -18.86
CA LEU A 148 -5.04 2.33 -19.31
C LEU A 148 -5.28 3.30 -18.15
N ASP A 149 -5.57 2.75 -16.97
CA ASP A 149 -5.79 3.44 -15.72
C ASP A 149 -4.52 3.72 -14.91
N HIS A 150 -3.37 3.15 -15.29
CA HIS A 150 -2.09 3.30 -14.58
C HIS A 150 -1.06 4.07 -15.42
N LEU A 151 -1.20 5.40 -15.49
CA LEU A 151 -0.31 6.25 -16.28
C LEU A 151 1.17 6.13 -15.88
N ASN A 152 1.45 5.98 -14.58
CA ASN A 152 2.79 5.73 -14.05
C ASN A 152 3.41 4.42 -14.61
N LEU A 153 2.62 3.36 -14.78
CA LEU A 153 3.06 2.09 -15.37
C LEU A 153 3.23 2.17 -16.89
N LEU A 154 2.34 2.89 -17.57
CA LEU A 154 2.45 3.05 -19.03
C LEU A 154 3.69 3.86 -19.44
N SER A 155 4.21 4.67 -18.52
CA SER A 155 5.35 5.57 -18.73
C SER A 155 6.72 4.89 -18.52
N ILE A 156 6.91 3.72 -19.12
CA ILE A 156 8.14 2.91 -19.05
C ILE A 156 9.18 3.25 -20.14
N TYR A 157 8.96 4.28 -20.95
CA TYR A 157 9.81 4.61 -22.11
C TYR A 157 11.23 5.07 -21.76
N TRP A 158 11.50 5.40 -20.49
CA TRP A 158 12.85 5.75 -20.03
C TRP A 158 13.73 4.53 -19.79
N LEU A 159 13.15 3.38 -19.43
CA LEU A 159 13.88 2.11 -19.27
C LEU A 159 14.59 1.66 -20.57
N PRO A 160 13.91 1.56 -21.74
CA PRO A 160 14.58 1.20 -22.99
C PRO A 160 15.67 2.19 -23.40
N LEU A 161 15.48 3.49 -23.15
CA LEU A 161 16.51 4.50 -23.41
C LEU A 161 17.73 4.35 -22.50
N SER A 162 17.51 4.02 -21.22
CA SER A 162 18.58 3.70 -20.27
C SER A 162 19.39 2.51 -20.79
N ILE A 163 18.72 1.43 -21.20
CA ILE A 163 19.39 0.25 -21.77
C ILE A 163 20.13 0.63 -23.06
N LEU A 164 19.54 1.43 -23.95
CA LEU A 164 20.18 1.91 -25.18
C LEU A 164 21.52 2.60 -24.90
N PHE A 165 21.54 3.54 -23.96
CA PHE A 165 22.75 4.28 -23.64
C PHE A 165 23.77 3.41 -22.90
N LEU A 166 23.33 2.51 -22.01
CA LEU A 166 24.20 1.52 -21.38
C LEU A 166 24.88 0.62 -22.43
N THR A 167 24.10 0.08 -23.37
CA THR A 167 24.63 -0.76 -24.46
C THR A 167 25.66 -0.01 -25.29
N ARG A 168 25.41 1.28 -25.60
CA ARG A 168 26.38 2.11 -26.32
C ARG A 168 27.70 2.25 -25.57
N VAL A 169 27.68 2.37 -24.25
CA VAL A 169 28.91 2.47 -23.47
C VAL A 169 29.65 1.14 -23.43
N ILE A 170 28.95 0.04 -23.10
CA ILE A 170 29.56 -1.30 -22.97
C ILE A 170 30.20 -1.75 -24.29
N LEU A 171 29.53 -1.51 -25.43
CA LEU A 171 30.03 -1.95 -26.74
C LEU A 171 31.07 -1.00 -27.37
N ALA A 172 31.39 0.13 -26.74
CA ALA A 172 32.32 1.13 -27.26
C ALA A 172 33.81 0.81 -26.95
N ARG A 173 34.35 -0.16 -27.71
CA ARG A 173 35.69 -0.75 -27.52
C ARG A 173 36.88 0.23 -27.65
N ALA A 174 36.79 1.22 -28.54
CA ALA A 174 37.87 2.17 -28.84
C ALA A 174 37.49 3.65 -28.61
N ALA A 175 36.41 3.91 -27.87
CA ALA A 175 35.94 5.27 -27.65
C ALA A 175 36.80 6.03 -26.62
N SER A 176 37.02 7.32 -26.88
CA SER A 176 37.62 8.24 -25.91
C SER A 176 36.64 8.59 -24.80
N PHE A 177 37.16 9.00 -23.63
CA PHE A 177 36.35 9.46 -22.50
C PHE A 177 35.35 10.54 -22.90
N ARG A 178 35.79 11.55 -23.67
CA ARG A 178 34.93 12.64 -24.14
C ARG A 178 33.75 12.12 -24.98
N SER A 179 33.95 11.09 -25.79
CA SER A 179 32.88 10.48 -26.59
C SER A 179 31.83 9.74 -25.75
N LEU A 180 32.16 9.35 -24.51
CA LEU A 180 31.28 8.57 -23.63
C LEU A 180 30.58 9.41 -22.55
N THR A 181 31.03 10.65 -22.33
CA THR A 181 30.34 11.58 -21.42
C THR A 181 28.85 11.72 -21.76
N ARG A 182 28.51 11.87 -23.04
CA ARG A 182 27.11 11.99 -23.51
C ARG A 182 26.26 10.75 -23.22
N PRO A 183 26.61 9.53 -23.66
CA PRO A 183 25.80 8.35 -23.34
C PRO A 183 25.73 8.05 -21.84
N ILE A 184 26.80 8.28 -21.07
CA ILE A 184 26.75 8.08 -19.61
C ILE A 184 25.80 9.09 -18.94
N THR A 185 25.84 10.35 -19.36
CA THR A 185 24.90 11.38 -18.86
C THR A 185 23.47 11.05 -19.23
N LEU A 186 23.22 10.63 -20.46
CA LEU A 186 21.88 10.27 -20.93
C LEU A 186 21.37 8.98 -20.28
N PHE A 187 22.24 8.03 -19.97
CA PHE A 187 21.91 6.85 -19.17
C PHE A 187 21.36 7.26 -17.80
N TRP A 188 22.13 8.05 -17.03
CA TRP A 188 21.72 8.48 -15.70
C TRP A 188 20.49 9.38 -15.71
N LEU A 189 20.35 10.25 -16.71
CA LEU A 189 19.16 11.07 -16.90
C LEU A 189 17.92 10.21 -17.14
N CYS A 190 17.99 9.23 -18.05
CA CYS A 190 16.86 8.34 -18.30
C CYS A 190 16.55 7.46 -17.07
N TYR A 191 17.57 6.96 -16.38
CA TYR A 191 17.39 6.20 -15.14
C TYR A 191 16.67 7.03 -14.07
N LEU A 192 17.12 8.28 -13.87
CA LEU A 192 16.50 9.20 -12.90
C LEU A 192 15.06 9.53 -13.29
N LEU A 193 14.79 9.82 -14.56
CA LEU A 193 13.42 10.09 -15.03
C LEU A 193 12.51 8.87 -14.87
N GLN A 194 13.03 7.66 -15.09
CA GLN A 194 12.27 6.43 -14.84
C GLN A 194 11.94 6.26 -13.35
N ALA A 195 12.91 6.52 -12.46
CA ALA A 195 12.73 6.45 -11.02
C ALA A 195 11.75 7.51 -10.50
N LEU A 196 11.80 8.73 -11.05
CA LEU A 196 10.88 9.83 -10.70
C LEU A 196 9.45 9.61 -11.21
N THR A 197 9.26 8.69 -12.15
CA THR A 197 7.94 8.34 -12.69
C THR A 197 7.18 7.38 -11.76
N SER A 198 7.87 6.38 -11.18
CA SER A 198 7.29 5.43 -10.23
C SER A 198 8.38 4.74 -9.39
N PHE A 199 8.16 4.60 -8.08
CA PHE A 199 9.08 3.86 -7.22
C PHE A 199 9.10 2.36 -7.53
N ASN A 200 7.98 1.80 -7.98
CA ASN A 200 7.93 0.41 -8.45
C ASN A 200 8.93 0.20 -9.60
N TYR A 201 8.98 1.14 -10.54
CA TYR A 201 9.90 1.10 -11.66
C TYR A 201 11.33 1.48 -11.32
N LEU A 202 11.61 2.17 -10.21
CA LEU A 202 12.98 2.32 -9.71
C LEU A 202 13.60 0.93 -9.44
N PHE A 203 12.90 0.07 -8.67
CA PHE A 203 13.40 -1.27 -8.37
C PHE A 203 13.50 -2.13 -9.62
N MET A 204 12.44 -2.19 -10.44
CA MET A 204 12.44 -2.98 -11.68
C MET A 204 13.54 -2.54 -12.65
N THR A 205 13.69 -1.22 -12.87
CA THR A 205 14.71 -0.67 -13.77
C THR A 205 16.11 -1.01 -13.29
N THR A 206 16.36 -0.90 -11.97
CA THR A 206 17.65 -1.26 -11.38
C THR A 206 17.97 -2.74 -11.58
N ILE A 207 17.01 -3.63 -11.32
CA ILE A 207 17.17 -5.08 -11.52
C ILE A 207 17.42 -5.41 -12.99
N VAL A 208 16.65 -4.83 -13.91
CA VAL A 208 16.79 -5.05 -15.36
C VAL A 208 18.15 -4.59 -15.87
N ILE A 209 18.57 -3.38 -15.48
CA ILE A 209 19.87 -2.81 -15.83
C ILE A 209 21.01 -3.66 -15.27
N ALA A 210 20.89 -4.12 -14.02
CA ALA A 210 21.89 -4.98 -13.40
C ALA A 210 22.02 -6.32 -14.15
N ILE A 211 20.92 -7.02 -14.40
CA ILE A 211 20.93 -8.31 -15.10
C ILE A 211 21.49 -8.15 -16.51
N TYR A 212 20.93 -7.23 -17.30
CA TYR A 212 21.35 -7.02 -18.69
C TYR A 212 22.79 -6.50 -18.80
N GLY A 213 23.14 -5.51 -17.97
CA GLY A 213 24.46 -4.89 -17.97
C GLY A 213 25.56 -5.86 -17.53
N LEU A 214 25.36 -6.56 -16.41
CA LEU A 214 26.32 -7.55 -15.91
C LEU A 214 26.47 -8.73 -16.87
N SER A 215 25.37 -9.22 -17.46
CA SER A 215 25.46 -10.30 -18.44
C SER A 215 26.22 -9.83 -19.69
N LEU A 216 25.92 -8.64 -20.20
CA LEU A 216 26.62 -8.11 -21.38
C LEU A 216 28.11 -7.87 -21.10
N LEU A 217 28.46 -7.36 -19.92
CA LEU A 217 29.85 -7.22 -19.48
C LEU A 217 30.56 -8.58 -19.38
N ALA A 218 29.90 -9.61 -18.82
CA ALA A 218 30.45 -10.96 -18.75
C ALA A 218 30.74 -11.55 -20.14
N TRP A 219 29.84 -11.33 -21.10
CA TRP A 219 30.03 -11.77 -22.48
C TRP A 219 31.14 -11.02 -23.21
N GLU A 220 31.29 -9.71 -22.98
CA GLU A 220 32.41 -8.94 -23.55
C GLU A 220 33.75 -9.34 -22.90
N TRP A 221 33.75 -9.69 -21.61
CA TRP A 221 34.93 -10.21 -20.93
C TRP A 221 35.39 -11.56 -21.53
N GLU A 222 34.45 -12.48 -21.81
CA GLU A 222 34.73 -13.74 -22.50
C GLU A 222 35.29 -13.52 -23.92
N PHE A 223 34.93 -12.42 -24.57
CA PHE A 223 35.38 -12.09 -25.93
C PHE A 223 36.80 -11.50 -25.97
N ASP A 224 37.09 -10.48 -25.16
CA ASP A 224 38.43 -9.85 -25.07
C ASP A 224 38.66 -9.17 -23.71
N ALA A 225 39.36 -9.88 -22.82
CA ALA A 225 39.60 -9.43 -21.46
C ALA A 225 40.46 -8.16 -21.34
N VAL A 226 41.39 -7.94 -22.28
CA VAL A 226 42.33 -6.81 -22.19
C VAL A 226 41.64 -5.50 -22.59
N ILE A 227 40.86 -5.54 -23.68
CA ILE A 227 40.04 -4.39 -24.09
C ILE A 227 38.99 -4.10 -23.00
N PHE A 228 38.37 -5.15 -22.44
CA PHE A 228 37.40 -5.05 -21.36
C PHE A 228 37.95 -4.32 -20.13
N GLN A 229 39.13 -4.73 -19.61
CA GLN A 229 39.71 -4.10 -18.42
C GLN A 229 39.99 -2.60 -18.62
N ARG A 230 40.42 -2.20 -19.83
CA ARG A 230 40.65 -0.79 -20.16
C ARG A 230 39.34 -0.01 -20.22
N ALA A 231 38.31 -0.56 -20.86
CA ALA A 231 36.98 0.05 -20.93
C ALA A 231 36.35 0.19 -19.53
N LEU A 232 36.41 -0.85 -18.71
CA LEU A 232 35.87 -0.84 -17.35
C LEU A 232 36.53 0.25 -16.48
N ARG A 233 37.86 0.36 -16.51
CA ARG A 233 38.58 1.41 -15.75
C ARG A 233 38.24 2.83 -16.23
N ARG A 234 38.06 3.01 -17.54
CA ARG A 234 37.65 4.29 -18.15
C ARG A 234 36.25 4.71 -17.71
N ASP A 235 35.33 3.74 -17.60
CA ASP A 235 33.89 4.00 -17.44
C ASP A 235 33.44 3.99 -15.97
N LEU A 236 34.14 3.27 -15.09
CA LEU A 236 33.75 3.08 -13.69
C LEU A 236 33.60 4.41 -12.92
N LEU A 237 34.56 5.33 -13.05
CA LEU A 237 34.53 6.59 -12.30
C LEU A 237 33.37 7.50 -12.74
N PRO A 238 33.13 7.74 -14.06
CA PRO A 238 31.93 8.46 -14.51
C PRO A 238 30.61 7.81 -14.11
N PHE A 239 30.51 6.48 -14.18
CA PHE A 239 29.30 5.79 -13.73
C PHE A 239 29.08 5.96 -12.23
N PHE A 240 30.14 5.84 -11.42
CA PHE A 240 30.08 6.07 -9.99
C PHE A 240 29.61 7.49 -9.65
N PHE A 241 30.21 8.51 -10.26
CA PHE A 241 29.80 9.91 -10.03
C PHE A 241 28.37 10.19 -10.51
N GLY A 242 27.97 9.64 -11.66
CA GLY A 242 26.59 9.76 -12.13
C GLY A 242 25.59 9.07 -11.19
N GLY A 243 25.95 7.93 -10.61
CA GLY A 243 25.16 7.23 -9.60
C GLY A 243 25.05 8.02 -8.30
N CYS A 244 26.16 8.61 -7.83
CA CYS A 244 26.16 9.51 -6.68
C CYS A 244 25.24 10.71 -6.91
N LEU A 245 25.30 11.33 -8.10
CA LEU A 245 24.44 12.45 -8.44
C LEU A 245 22.96 12.05 -8.48
N ALA A 246 22.63 10.90 -9.08
CA ALA A 246 21.26 10.38 -9.08
C ALA A 246 20.76 10.13 -7.64
N MET A 247 21.62 9.58 -6.77
CA MET A 247 21.30 9.38 -5.35
C MET A 247 21.07 10.70 -4.60
N VAL A 248 21.87 11.73 -4.86
CA VAL A 248 21.67 13.07 -4.27
C VAL A 248 20.30 13.65 -4.63
N VAL A 249 19.79 13.37 -5.82
CA VAL A 249 18.43 13.82 -6.22
C VAL A 249 17.34 12.95 -5.61
N LEU A 250 17.53 11.62 -5.57
CA LEU A 250 16.50 10.69 -5.06
C LEU A 250 16.37 10.73 -3.54
N LEU A 251 17.46 10.94 -2.79
CA LEU A 251 17.47 10.81 -1.34
C LEU A 251 16.54 11.78 -0.59
N PRO A 252 16.45 13.08 -0.95
CA PRO A 252 15.47 13.98 -0.36
C PRO A 252 14.02 13.57 -0.66
N LEU A 253 13.79 12.91 -1.81
CA LEU A 253 12.47 12.43 -2.22
C LEU A 253 12.08 11.12 -1.55
N THR A 254 13.05 10.28 -1.18
CA THR A 254 12.79 9.00 -0.49
C THR A 254 12.62 9.15 1.02
N PHE A 255 13.22 10.18 1.63
CA PHE A 255 13.15 10.38 3.09
C PHE A 255 11.70 10.46 3.65
N PRO A 256 10.76 11.18 3.03
CA PRO A 256 9.36 11.21 3.48
C PRO A 256 8.67 9.84 3.43
N TYR A 257 9.03 8.98 2.47
CA TYR A 257 8.53 7.60 2.39
C TYR A 257 9.08 6.74 3.52
N LEU A 258 10.38 6.87 3.84
CA LEU A 258 10.98 6.16 4.96
C LEU A 258 10.33 6.58 6.29
N LYS A 259 10.07 7.88 6.44
CA LYS A 259 9.36 8.42 7.62
C LYS A 259 7.93 7.90 7.69
N ALA A 260 7.17 7.98 6.59
CA ALA A 260 5.80 7.48 6.53
C ALA A 260 5.73 5.98 6.84
N ASN A 261 6.65 5.18 6.29
CA ASN A 261 6.73 3.76 6.57
C ASN A 261 7.05 3.47 8.05
N ARG A 262 7.98 4.22 8.66
CA ARG A 262 8.31 4.07 10.08
C ARG A 262 7.15 4.47 10.99
N ASP A 263 6.48 5.56 10.67
CA ASP A 263 5.42 6.14 11.51
C ASP A 263 4.10 5.35 11.39
N MET A 264 3.85 4.68 10.25
CA MET A 264 2.59 3.97 9.96
C MET A 264 2.73 2.44 9.81
N GLY A 265 3.95 1.90 9.72
CA GLY A 265 4.20 0.46 9.56
C GLY A 265 3.75 -0.11 8.20
N PHE A 266 3.94 0.64 7.11
CA PHE A 266 3.51 0.26 5.76
C PHE A 266 4.30 -0.94 5.18
N GLU A 267 3.93 -2.16 5.59
CA GLU A 267 4.43 -3.39 5.01
C GLU A 267 3.33 -4.14 4.24
N ARG A 268 3.69 -4.80 3.14
CA ARG A 268 2.80 -5.69 2.38
C ARG A 268 3.05 -7.12 2.79
N THR A 269 2.02 -7.88 3.12
CA THR A 269 2.18 -9.28 3.51
C THR A 269 2.60 -10.13 2.32
N THR A 270 3.34 -11.21 2.58
CA THR A 270 3.73 -12.18 1.54
C THR A 270 2.50 -12.86 0.91
N GLU A 271 1.40 -12.98 1.65
CA GLU A 271 0.11 -13.48 1.16
C GLU A 271 -0.52 -12.53 0.13
N GLU A 272 -0.55 -11.22 0.39
CA GLU A 272 -1.03 -10.22 -0.57
C GLU A 272 -0.18 -10.25 -1.86
N ILE A 273 1.15 -10.34 -1.71
CA ILE A 273 2.08 -10.43 -2.84
C ILE A 273 1.86 -11.71 -3.65
N ALA A 274 1.64 -12.86 -2.98
CA ALA A 274 1.37 -14.13 -3.65
C ALA A 274 0.08 -14.06 -4.49
N GLY A 275 -0.99 -13.43 -3.99
CA GLY A 275 -2.24 -13.23 -4.74
C GLY A 275 -2.11 -12.33 -5.99
N LEU A 276 -1.03 -11.54 -6.06
CA LEU A 276 -0.69 -10.63 -7.16
C LEU A 276 0.49 -11.12 -8.01
N SER A 277 0.93 -12.36 -7.79
CA SER A 277 2.01 -13.01 -8.54
C SER A 277 1.49 -13.67 -9.80
N ALA A 278 2.30 -13.76 -10.85
CA ALA A 278 1.93 -14.44 -12.08
C ALA A 278 1.95 -15.96 -11.92
N THR A 279 1.15 -16.63 -12.73
CA THR A 279 1.22 -18.08 -12.97
C THR A 279 1.59 -18.32 -14.44
N SER A 280 2.09 -19.51 -14.78
CA SER A 280 2.47 -19.80 -16.17
C SER A 280 1.31 -19.64 -17.18
N PRO A 281 0.04 -20.00 -16.87
CA PRO A 281 -1.08 -19.76 -17.78
C PRO A 281 -1.36 -18.28 -18.04
N ASN A 282 -1.04 -17.38 -17.11
CA ASN A 282 -1.30 -15.94 -17.24
C ASN A 282 -0.59 -15.30 -18.46
N TYR A 283 0.50 -15.90 -18.95
CA TYR A 283 1.17 -15.47 -20.18
C TYR A 283 0.38 -15.76 -21.47
N LEU A 284 -0.71 -16.52 -21.37
CA LEU A 284 -1.67 -16.74 -22.45
C LEU A 284 -2.96 -15.92 -22.26
N ALA A 285 -3.10 -15.17 -21.17
CA ALA A 285 -4.31 -14.45 -20.82
C ALA A 285 -4.35 -13.06 -21.46
N ALA A 286 -5.13 -12.91 -22.55
CA ALA A 286 -5.34 -11.62 -23.18
C ALA A 286 -6.38 -10.78 -22.41
N PRO A 287 -6.29 -9.44 -22.49
CA PRO A 287 -7.30 -8.54 -21.96
C PRO A 287 -8.71 -8.84 -22.50
N GLU A 288 -9.74 -8.53 -21.72
CA GLU A 288 -11.13 -8.82 -22.08
C GLU A 288 -11.57 -8.08 -23.34
N ASN A 289 -11.07 -6.85 -23.49
CA ASN A 289 -11.30 -6.01 -24.64
C ASN A 289 -10.37 -6.34 -25.82
N ASN A 290 -9.59 -7.42 -25.84
CA ASN A 290 -8.83 -7.79 -27.04
C ASN A 290 -9.74 -8.42 -28.11
N LEU A 291 -9.68 -7.92 -29.35
CA LEU A 291 -10.57 -8.33 -30.45
C LEU A 291 -10.52 -9.82 -30.77
N LEU A 292 -9.31 -10.40 -30.92
CA LEU A 292 -9.15 -11.78 -31.38
C LEU A 292 -9.11 -12.79 -30.22
N TYR A 293 -8.41 -12.44 -29.14
CA TYR A 293 -8.04 -13.37 -28.08
C TYR A 293 -8.83 -13.17 -26.78
N GLY A 294 -9.59 -12.08 -26.65
CA GLY A 294 -10.34 -11.76 -25.43
C GLY A 294 -11.25 -12.91 -24.99
N ASN A 295 -12.10 -13.42 -25.88
CA ASN A 295 -12.99 -14.54 -25.52
C ASN A 295 -12.27 -15.90 -25.47
N VAL A 296 -11.29 -16.12 -26.35
CA VAL A 296 -10.60 -17.40 -26.51
C VAL A 296 -9.71 -17.72 -25.30
N THR A 297 -9.09 -16.70 -24.71
CA THR A 297 -8.10 -16.86 -23.63
C THR A 297 -8.67 -16.64 -22.23
N LYS A 298 -9.99 -16.47 -22.09
CA LYS A 298 -10.65 -16.16 -20.81
C LYS A 298 -10.32 -17.15 -19.69
N TYR A 299 -10.13 -18.43 -20.02
CA TYR A 299 -9.83 -19.49 -19.05
C TYR A 299 -8.42 -19.41 -18.46
N PHE A 300 -7.53 -18.62 -19.06
CA PHE A 300 -6.18 -18.38 -18.57
C PHE A 300 -6.09 -17.16 -17.64
N ARG A 301 -7.17 -16.37 -17.53
CA ARG A 301 -7.26 -15.27 -16.58
C ARG A 301 -7.39 -15.82 -15.17
N SER A 302 -6.79 -15.10 -14.24
CA SER A 302 -6.90 -15.45 -12.84
C SER A 302 -8.31 -15.20 -12.33
N THR A 303 -8.89 -16.21 -11.68
CA THR A 303 -10.19 -16.12 -11.01
C THR A 303 -10.04 -15.88 -9.51
N SER A 304 -8.85 -16.11 -8.96
CA SER A 304 -8.56 -15.98 -7.53
C SER A 304 -7.85 -14.68 -7.15
N SER A 305 -7.31 -13.94 -8.12
CA SER A 305 -6.64 -12.67 -7.84
C SER A 305 -7.66 -11.57 -7.53
N PRO A 306 -7.40 -10.73 -6.51
CA PRO A 306 -8.22 -9.55 -6.25
C PRO A 306 -8.11 -8.48 -7.37
N TYR A 307 -7.07 -8.55 -8.20
CA TYR A 307 -6.87 -7.63 -9.33
C TYR A 307 -6.45 -8.40 -10.60
N PRO A 308 -7.37 -9.12 -11.26
CA PRO A 308 -7.05 -9.98 -12.41
C PRO A 308 -6.33 -9.28 -13.57
N LYS A 309 -6.56 -7.96 -13.74
CA LYS A 309 -5.90 -7.12 -14.77
C LYS A 309 -4.37 -7.15 -14.69
N GLU A 310 -3.82 -7.20 -13.48
CA GLU A 310 -2.36 -7.21 -13.24
C GLU A 310 -1.68 -8.49 -13.77
N GLN A 311 -2.47 -9.54 -14.00
CA GLN A 311 -2.01 -10.86 -14.46
C GLN A 311 -2.40 -11.14 -15.93
N MET A 312 -2.87 -10.14 -16.69
CA MET A 312 -3.13 -10.28 -18.13
C MET A 312 -1.83 -10.07 -18.92
N LEU A 313 -0.96 -11.08 -18.96
CA LEU A 313 0.43 -10.97 -19.42
C LEU A 313 0.67 -11.36 -20.88
N PHE A 314 -0.38 -11.50 -21.69
CA PHE A 314 -0.29 -11.99 -23.05
C PHE A 314 0.56 -11.09 -23.98
N PRO A 315 1.69 -11.59 -24.53
CA PRO A 315 2.56 -10.82 -25.42
C PRO A 315 2.11 -10.86 -26.89
N GLY A 316 1.15 -11.72 -27.25
CA GLY A 316 0.78 -12.04 -28.62
C GLY A 316 1.46 -13.33 -29.14
N LEU A 317 0.75 -14.09 -29.97
CA LEU A 317 1.24 -15.27 -30.68
C LEU A 317 2.28 -14.90 -31.75
N ILE A 318 2.05 -13.86 -32.58
CA ILE A 318 3.01 -13.50 -33.64
C ILE A 318 4.39 -13.15 -33.04
N PRO A 319 4.51 -12.27 -32.04
CA PRO A 319 5.79 -11.95 -31.42
C PRO A 319 6.43 -13.14 -30.71
N LEU A 320 5.62 -13.96 -30.02
CA LEU A 320 6.10 -15.15 -29.31
C LEU A 320 6.74 -16.15 -30.28
N LEU A 321 6.07 -16.44 -31.40
CA LEU A 321 6.58 -17.33 -32.44
C LEU A 321 7.85 -16.76 -33.07
N LEU A 322 7.88 -15.46 -33.39
CA LEU A 322 9.08 -14.81 -33.93
C LEU A 322 10.26 -14.86 -32.93
N ALA A 323 10.02 -14.59 -31.65
CA ALA A 323 11.05 -14.66 -30.62
C ALA A 323 11.63 -16.09 -30.49
N ALA A 324 10.78 -17.12 -30.52
CA ALA A 324 11.20 -18.52 -30.44
C ALA A 324 12.17 -18.94 -31.56
N LEU A 325 12.00 -18.39 -32.78
CA LEU A 325 12.91 -18.64 -33.91
C LEU A 325 14.36 -18.18 -33.64
N THR A 326 14.59 -17.34 -32.63
CA THR A 326 15.92 -16.88 -32.27
C THR A 326 16.69 -17.81 -31.32
N PHE A 327 16.00 -18.73 -30.63
CA PHE A 327 16.61 -19.59 -29.62
C PHE A 327 17.80 -20.43 -30.13
N PRO A 328 17.71 -21.11 -31.30
CA PRO A 328 18.82 -21.92 -31.83
C PRO A 328 20.08 -21.10 -32.17
N LEU A 329 19.95 -19.79 -32.28
CA LEU A 329 21.04 -18.89 -32.67
C LEU A 329 22.02 -18.64 -31.52
N CYS A 330 21.60 -18.85 -30.27
CA CYS A 330 22.45 -18.70 -29.09
C CYS A 330 23.61 -19.71 -29.06
N TRP A 331 23.49 -20.83 -29.79
CA TRP A 331 24.43 -21.96 -29.80
C TRP A 331 25.27 -22.11 -31.08
N LYS A 332 25.05 -21.31 -32.14
CA LYS A 332 25.84 -21.44 -33.38
C LYS A 332 27.24 -20.83 -33.25
N LYS A 333 28.30 -21.63 -33.48
CA LYS A 333 29.72 -21.25 -33.36
C LYS A 333 30.25 -20.24 -34.40
N ARG A 334 29.62 -20.09 -35.57
CA ARG A 334 29.99 -19.09 -36.60
C ARG A 334 29.00 -17.93 -36.65
N ALA A 335 29.47 -16.70 -36.45
CA ALA A 335 28.70 -15.48 -36.68
C ALA A 335 29.10 -15.00 -38.08
N ALA A 336 28.11 -14.80 -38.96
CA ALA A 336 28.33 -13.99 -40.15
C ALA A 336 28.70 -12.56 -39.71
N ALA A 337 29.48 -11.84 -40.52
CA ALA A 337 29.99 -10.50 -40.21
C ALA A 337 28.88 -9.47 -39.85
N ASP A 338 27.61 -9.74 -40.25
CA ASP A 338 26.44 -8.90 -40.02
C ASP A 338 25.49 -9.40 -38.89
N ALA A 339 25.89 -10.39 -38.09
CA ALA A 339 25.07 -10.91 -37.00
C ALA A 339 25.21 -10.06 -35.73
N PRO A 340 24.14 -9.89 -34.92
CA PRO A 340 24.21 -9.15 -33.67
C PRO A 340 25.25 -9.76 -32.71
N PRO A 341 25.84 -8.95 -31.80
CA PRO A 341 26.76 -9.47 -30.80
C PRO A 341 26.06 -10.58 -30.01
N ARG A 342 26.62 -11.79 -30.01
CA ARG A 342 26.01 -12.95 -29.33
C ARG A 342 25.68 -12.66 -27.86
N GLY A 343 26.52 -11.85 -27.21
CA GLY A 343 26.31 -11.38 -25.85
C GLY A 343 24.98 -10.67 -25.66
N VAL A 344 24.52 -9.88 -26.64
CA VAL A 344 23.20 -9.21 -26.58
C VAL A 344 22.08 -10.24 -26.60
N LEU A 345 22.10 -11.18 -27.54
CA LEU A 345 21.04 -12.19 -27.65
C LEU A 345 20.95 -13.04 -26.39
N ARG A 346 22.10 -13.51 -25.86
CA ARG A 346 22.17 -14.26 -24.60
C ARG A 346 21.68 -13.43 -23.41
N SER A 347 22.07 -12.15 -23.33
CA SER A 347 21.61 -11.24 -22.28
C SER A 347 20.10 -11.03 -22.30
N LEU A 348 19.49 -10.95 -23.50
CA LEU A 348 18.03 -10.83 -23.63
C LEU A 348 17.30 -12.10 -23.17
N TRP A 349 17.80 -13.29 -23.54
CA TRP A 349 17.22 -14.56 -23.08
C TRP A 349 17.37 -14.74 -21.56
N LEU A 350 18.54 -14.39 -20.99
CA LEU A 350 18.77 -14.42 -19.56
C LEU A 350 17.83 -13.46 -18.83
N LEU A 351 17.74 -12.20 -19.30
CA LEU A 351 16.84 -11.20 -18.74
C LEU A 351 15.38 -11.67 -18.80
N MET A 352 14.96 -12.26 -19.91
CA MET A 352 13.61 -12.82 -20.05
C MET A 352 13.34 -13.93 -19.04
N GLY A 353 14.28 -14.86 -18.85
CA GLY A 353 14.16 -15.94 -17.87
C GLY A 353 14.11 -15.42 -16.43
N CYS A 354 14.99 -14.48 -16.07
CA CYS A 354 14.97 -13.86 -14.74
C CYS A 354 13.68 -13.07 -14.51
N ALA A 355 13.21 -12.29 -15.48
CA ALA A 355 11.95 -11.54 -15.38
C ALA A 355 10.75 -12.49 -15.23
N PHE A 356 10.72 -13.59 -15.99
CA PHE A 356 9.69 -14.62 -15.83
C PHE A 356 9.68 -15.19 -14.41
N ILE A 357 10.84 -15.60 -13.87
CA ILE A 357 10.96 -16.12 -12.50
C ILE A 357 10.51 -15.08 -11.47
N MET A 358 10.94 -13.83 -11.62
CA MET A 358 10.55 -12.72 -10.74
C MET A 358 9.05 -12.45 -10.79
N SER A 359 8.40 -12.68 -11.94
CA SER A 359 6.96 -12.50 -12.08
C SER A 359 6.13 -13.50 -11.29
N LEU A 360 6.70 -14.69 -11.00
CA LEU A 360 6.02 -15.75 -10.24
C LEU A 360 5.96 -15.47 -8.72
N GLY A 361 6.56 -14.37 -8.26
CA GLY A 361 6.47 -13.92 -6.88
C GLY A 361 7.42 -14.63 -5.91
N PRO A 362 7.14 -14.57 -4.59
CA PRO A 362 8.05 -15.04 -3.55
C PRO A 362 8.23 -16.56 -3.53
N SER A 363 7.22 -17.32 -3.94
CA SER A 363 7.28 -18.78 -3.92
C SER A 363 6.33 -19.41 -4.94
N VAL A 364 6.67 -20.60 -5.40
CA VAL A 364 5.81 -21.46 -6.22
C VAL A 364 5.59 -22.80 -5.55
N VAL A 365 4.39 -23.37 -5.69
CA VAL A 365 4.08 -24.71 -5.19
C VAL A 365 4.44 -25.74 -6.25
N LEU A 366 5.48 -26.53 -6.00
CA LEU A 366 5.95 -27.61 -6.87
C LEU A 366 5.80 -28.94 -6.14
N PHE A 367 5.05 -29.89 -6.70
CA PHE A 367 4.79 -31.21 -6.09
C PHE A 367 4.29 -31.13 -4.64
N GLY A 368 3.42 -30.17 -4.35
CA GLY A 368 2.87 -29.94 -3.00
C GLY A 368 3.83 -29.26 -2.01
N ARG A 369 5.05 -28.89 -2.43
CA ARG A 369 6.02 -28.16 -1.61
C ARG A 369 6.16 -26.73 -2.09
N SER A 370 6.13 -25.77 -1.16
CA SER A 370 6.44 -24.38 -1.47
C SER A 370 7.94 -24.21 -1.65
N VAL A 371 8.36 -23.72 -2.81
CA VAL A 371 9.75 -23.43 -3.15
C VAL A 371 9.93 -21.92 -3.23
N SER A 372 10.82 -21.38 -2.41
CA SER A 372 11.15 -19.95 -2.41
C SER A 372 11.89 -19.56 -3.69
N LEU A 373 11.51 -18.42 -4.25
CA LEU A 373 12.08 -17.84 -5.46
C LEU A 373 12.96 -16.62 -5.14
N PRO A 374 13.79 -16.14 -6.08
CA PRO A 374 14.64 -14.96 -5.91
C PRO A 374 13.91 -13.71 -5.36
N TYR A 375 12.62 -13.55 -5.67
CA TYR A 375 11.79 -12.46 -5.16
C TYR A 375 11.72 -12.46 -3.62
N ALA A 376 11.61 -13.63 -2.97
CA ALA A 376 11.53 -13.71 -1.50
C ALA A 376 12.80 -13.16 -0.83
N TYR A 377 13.97 -13.46 -1.38
CA TYR A 377 15.24 -12.93 -0.86
C TYR A 377 15.31 -11.40 -1.00
N LEU A 378 14.81 -10.84 -2.09
CA LEU A 378 14.75 -9.38 -2.24
C LEU A 378 13.75 -8.76 -1.25
N TYR A 379 12.61 -9.41 -1.03
CA TYR A 379 11.61 -9.00 -0.05
C TYR A 379 12.18 -8.98 1.38
N ASP A 380 12.97 -9.98 1.77
CA ASP A 380 13.53 -10.09 3.11
C ASP A 380 14.75 -9.17 3.33
N TYR A 381 15.60 -8.97 2.31
CA TYR A 381 16.91 -8.33 2.48
C TYR A 381 17.08 -6.97 1.81
N LEU A 382 16.32 -6.63 0.78
CA LEU A 382 16.50 -5.35 0.06
C LEU A 382 15.64 -4.25 0.74
N PRO A 383 16.25 -3.22 1.36
CA PRO A 383 15.49 -2.19 2.05
C PRO A 383 14.49 -1.49 1.13
N GLY A 384 13.26 -1.34 1.62
CA GLY A 384 12.15 -0.73 0.87
C GLY A 384 11.48 -1.65 -0.16
N PHE A 385 12.04 -2.82 -0.49
CA PHE A 385 11.45 -3.74 -1.47
C PHE A 385 10.12 -4.35 -0.98
N LYS A 386 9.89 -4.42 0.34
CA LYS A 386 8.59 -4.79 0.93
C LYS A 386 7.42 -3.89 0.50
N SER A 387 7.70 -2.72 -0.05
CA SER A 387 6.67 -1.85 -0.64
C SER A 387 6.20 -2.31 -2.03
N MET A 388 6.99 -3.14 -2.74
CA MET A 388 6.59 -3.72 -4.01
C MET A 388 5.54 -4.80 -3.79
N ARG A 389 4.36 -4.59 -4.38
CA ARG A 389 3.18 -5.41 -4.15
C ARG A 389 2.83 -6.40 -5.26
N VAL A 390 3.21 -6.10 -6.51
CA VAL A 390 2.73 -6.83 -7.69
C VAL A 390 3.90 -7.43 -8.48
N PRO A 391 4.30 -8.67 -8.19
CA PRO A 391 5.35 -9.36 -8.95
C PRO A 391 4.97 -9.56 -10.42
N ALA A 392 3.69 -9.80 -10.73
CA ALA A 392 3.23 -10.07 -12.10
C ALA A 392 3.66 -9.01 -13.14
N ARG A 393 3.89 -7.76 -12.71
CA ARG A 393 4.40 -6.65 -13.55
C ARG A 393 5.77 -6.92 -14.18
N PHE A 394 6.58 -7.84 -13.65
CA PHE A 394 7.80 -8.31 -14.35
C PHE A 394 7.49 -9.01 -15.68
N GLY A 395 6.25 -9.46 -15.92
CA GLY A 395 5.79 -9.94 -17.22
C GLY A 395 5.90 -8.90 -18.34
N LEU A 396 5.85 -7.60 -18.02
CA LEU A 396 6.13 -6.54 -18.99
C LEU A 396 7.57 -6.58 -19.48
N ILE A 397 8.52 -6.97 -18.62
CA ILE A 397 9.94 -7.15 -19.01
C ILE A 397 10.12 -8.40 -19.88
N VAL A 398 9.30 -9.43 -19.67
CA VAL A 398 9.26 -10.59 -20.60
C VAL A 398 8.80 -10.13 -21.98
N ALA A 399 7.72 -9.36 -22.08
CA ALA A 399 7.23 -8.82 -23.35
C ALA A 399 8.24 -7.85 -24.01
N PHE A 400 8.95 -7.05 -23.21
CA PHE A 400 10.07 -6.22 -23.66
C PHE A 400 11.16 -7.05 -24.36
N CYS A 401 11.59 -8.16 -23.77
CA CYS A 401 12.56 -9.07 -24.39
C CYS A 401 12.01 -9.71 -25.66
N ILE A 402 10.75 -10.20 -25.65
CA ILE A 402 10.09 -10.80 -26.81
C ILE A 402 10.08 -9.84 -28.00
N ALA A 403 9.75 -8.56 -27.78
CA ALA A 403 9.71 -7.55 -28.84
C ALA A 403 11.06 -7.40 -29.57
N MET A 404 12.17 -7.36 -28.83
CA MET A 404 13.51 -7.26 -29.42
C MET A 404 13.96 -8.59 -30.07
N LEU A 405 13.66 -9.73 -29.44
CA LEU A 405 13.95 -11.04 -30.00
C LEU A 405 13.22 -11.26 -31.33
N ALA A 406 11.94 -10.87 -31.41
CA ALA A 406 11.16 -10.91 -32.64
C ALA A 406 11.79 -10.08 -33.76
N ALA A 407 12.39 -8.92 -33.44
CA ALA A 407 13.11 -8.10 -34.40
C ALA A 407 14.29 -8.84 -35.04
N PHE A 408 15.09 -9.56 -34.25
CA PHE A 408 16.22 -10.34 -34.78
C PHE A 408 15.75 -11.49 -35.69
N ALA A 409 14.60 -12.10 -35.41
CA ALA A 409 13.99 -13.06 -36.31
C ALA A 409 13.54 -12.41 -37.62
N ILE A 410 12.91 -11.22 -37.57
CA ILE A 410 12.50 -10.47 -38.77
C ILE A 410 13.71 -10.17 -39.67
N VAL A 411 14.83 -9.71 -39.12
CA VAL A 411 16.06 -9.47 -39.91
C VAL A 411 16.49 -10.73 -40.68
N ARG A 412 16.45 -11.90 -40.03
CA ARG A 412 16.82 -13.18 -40.63
C ARG A 412 15.83 -13.64 -41.70
N ILE A 413 14.54 -13.54 -41.43
CA ILE A 413 13.47 -13.90 -42.37
C ILE A 413 13.58 -13.03 -43.62
N GLU A 414 13.77 -11.72 -43.45
CA GLU A 414 13.92 -10.79 -44.57
C GLU A 414 15.15 -11.10 -45.42
N GLN A 415 16.30 -11.40 -44.79
CA GLN A 415 17.51 -11.84 -45.49
C GLN A 415 17.26 -13.12 -46.31
N HIS A 416 16.58 -14.10 -45.71
CA HIS A 416 16.26 -15.38 -46.37
C HIS A 416 15.29 -15.18 -47.55
N VAL A 417 14.23 -14.40 -47.37
CA VAL A 417 13.24 -14.09 -48.42
C VAL A 417 13.90 -13.34 -49.58
N LYS A 418 14.75 -12.34 -49.31
CA LYS A 418 15.49 -11.61 -50.35
C LYS A 418 16.43 -12.53 -51.14
N SER A 419 17.11 -13.47 -50.47
CA SER A 419 17.99 -14.43 -51.15
C SER A 419 17.24 -15.41 -52.05
N ARG A 420 16.02 -15.83 -51.65
CA ARG A 420 15.27 -16.88 -52.34
C ARG A 420 14.38 -16.35 -53.47
N PHE A 421 13.74 -15.20 -53.28
CA PHE A 421 12.70 -14.73 -54.20
C PHE A 421 13.09 -13.53 -55.07
N ARG A 422 14.24 -12.86 -54.83
CA ARG A 422 14.80 -11.70 -55.57
C ARG A 422 13.85 -10.51 -55.88
N ARG A 423 12.56 -10.58 -55.55
CA ARG A 423 11.54 -9.55 -55.85
C ARG A 423 11.24 -8.72 -54.60
N ARG A 424 11.57 -7.42 -54.65
CA ARG A 424 11.28 -6.46 -53.57
C ARG A 424 9.79 -6.40 -53.19
N GLY A 425 8.89 -6.58 -54.16
CA GLY A 425 7.44 -6.55 -53.93
C GLY A 425 6.94 -7.63 -52.96
N PHE A 426 7.50 -8.85 -53.00
CA PHE A 426 7.09 -9.93 -52.10
C PHE A 426 7.49 -9.65 -50.65
N ALA A 427 8.67 -9.09 -50.42
CA ALA A 427 9.09 -8.69 -49.08
C ALA A 427 8.20 -7.56 -48.49
N ILE A 428 7.78 -6.60 -49.32
CA ILE A 428 6.85 -5.54 -48.91
C ILE A 428 5.48 -6.14 -48.57
N LEU A 429 4.97 -7.08 -49.37
CA LEU A 429 3.70 -7.77 -49.11
C LEU A 429 3.75 -8.54 -47.78
N CYS A 430 4.79 -9.35 -47.55
CA CYS A 430 4.97 -10.07 -46.29
C CYS A 430 5.08 -9.12 -45.08
N GLY A 431 5.82 -8.01 -45.22
CA GLY A 431 5.93 -7.00 -44.17
C GLY A 431 4.59 -6.31 -43.89
N THR A 432 3.82 -6.01 -44.92
CA THR A 432 2.48 -5.41 -44.79
C THR A 432 1.51 -6.38 -44.13
N GLY A 433 1.51 -7.66 -44.55
CA GLY A 433 0.72 -8.72 -43.93
C GLY A 433 1.07 -8.93 -42.46
N LEU A 434 2.36 -8.91 -42.11
CA LEU A 434 2.82 -8.97 -40.72
C LEU A 434 2.30 -7.78 -39.90
N PHE A 435 2.36 -6.57 -40.47
CA PHE A 435 1.89 -5.36 -39.79
C PHE A 435 0.37 -5.39 -39.56
N ILE A 436 -0.41 -5.77 -40.57
CA ILE A 436 -1.86 -5.93 -40.44
C ILE A 436 -2.19 -7.01 -39.41
N GLY A 437 -1.51 -8.16 -39.47
CA GLY A 437 -1.68 -9.25 -38.50
C GLY A 437 -1.42 -8.81 -37.06
N LEU A 438 -0.34 -8.07 -36.83
CA LEU A 438 -0.03 -7.51 -35.51
C LEU A 438 -1.07 -6.48 -35.04
N LEU A 439 -1.53 -5.59 -35.93
CA LEU A 439 -2.57 -4.63 -35.59
C LEU A 439 -3.88 -5.33 -35.21
N LEU A 440 -4.29 -6.36 -35.94
CA LEU A 440 -5.51 -7.13 -35.63
C LEU A 440 -5.37 -7.89 -34.31
N GLU A 441 -4.22 -8.52 -34.08
CA GLU A 441 -3.91 -9.23 -32.84
C GLU A 441 -3.95 -8.32 -31.60
N TYR A 442 -3.57 -7.05 -31.74
CA TYR A 442 -3.55 -6.09 -30.63
C TYR A 442 -4.76 -5.15 -30.58
N TRP A 443 -5.69 -5.27 -31.54
CA TRP A 443 -6.81 -4.36 -31.65
C TRP A 443 -7.75 -4.47 -30.43
N PRO A 444 -8.10 -3.37 -29.76
CA PRO A 444 -9.13 -3.38 -28.74
C PRO A 444 -10.53 -3.43 -29.39
N SER A 445 -11.39 -4.34 -28.95
CA SER A 445 -12.79 -4.44 -29.40
C SER A 445 -13.64 -3.25 -28.94
N HIS A 446 -13.34 -2.70 -27.76
CA HIS A 446 -14.01 -1.52 -27.20
C HIS A 446 -13.09 -0.78 -26.22
N LEU A 447 -13.34 0.52 -26.05
CA LEU A 447 -12.68 1.39 -25.07
C LEU A 447 -13.77 2.09 -24.24
N ALA A 448 -13.79 1.84 -22.94
CA ALA A 448 -14.76 2.45 -22.03
C ALA A 448 -14.37 3.91 -21.76
N LEU A 449 -15.17 4.85 -22.27
CA LEU A 449 -15.02 6.29 -22.03
C LEU A 449 -16.05 6.75 -21.00
N THR A 450 -15.58 7.42 -19.95
CA THR A 450 -16.45 7.98 -18.91
C THR A 450 -16.32 9.50 -18.90
N PRO A 451 -17.41 10.27 -18.94
CA PRO A 451 -17.35 11.73 -18.92
C PRO A 451 -16.93 12.25 -17.54
N TYR A 452 -16.03 13.23 -17.53
CA TYR A 452 -15.64 14.01 -16.35
C TYR A 452 -15.46 15.50 -16.73
N PRO A 453 -15.84 16.45 -15.86
CA PRO A 453 -15.82 17.87 -16.18
C PRO A 453 -14.41 18.47 -16.11
N GLY A 454 -13.74 18.65 -17.25
CA GLY A 454 -12.35 19.12 -17.29
C GLY A 454 -12.10 20.61 -17.06
N THR A 455 -13.12 21.45 -16.84
CA THR A 455 -12.95 22.89 -16.59
C THR A 455 -13.84 23.37 -15.46
N ILE A 456 -13.46 24.48 -14.82
CA ILE A 456 -14.16 25.02 -13.65
C ILE A 456 -15.63 25.38 -13.94
N GLU A 457 -15.97 25.76 -15.17
CA GLU A 457 -17.35 26.12 -15.54
C GLU A 457 -18.28 24.90 -15.63
N ARG A 458 -17.72 23.69 -15.63
CA ARG A 458 -18.47 22.43 -15.81
C ARG A 458 -18.49 21.56 -14.57
N ILE A 459 -17.71 21.88 -13.53
CA ILE A 459 -17.75 21.12 -12.27
C ILE A 459 -19.02 21.47 -11.48
N PRO A 460 -19.47 20.59 -10.55
CA PRO A 460 -20.60 20.90 -9.68
C PRO A 460 -20.44 22.24 -8.93
N PRO A 461 -21.53 23.03 -8.76
CA PRO A 461 -21.45 24.37 -8.18
C PRO A 461 -20.82 24.43 -6.79
N VAL A 462 -21.00 23.39 -5.96
CA VAL A 462 -20.41 23.29 -4.61
C VAL A 462 -18.88 23.42 -4.64
N TYR A 463 -18.20 22.88 -5.65
CA TYR A 463 -16.75 22.98 -5.77
C TYR A 463 -16.29 24.35 -6.27
N THR A 464 -17.11 25.03 -7.07
CA THR A 464 -16.87 26.43 -7.46
C THR A 464 -16.97 27.35 -6.25
N TRP A 465 -17.95 27.12 -5.38
CA TRP A 465 -18.09 27.80 -4.10
C TRP A 465 -16.93 27.50 -3.14
N LEU A 466 -16.54 26.23 -3.00
CA LEU A 466 -15.42 25.81 -2.14
C LEU A 466 -14.11 26.50 -2.49
N ARG A 467 -13.85 26.70 -3.78
CA ARG A 467 -12.66 27.40 -4.26
C ARG A 467 -12.56 28.83 -3.73
N GLN A 468 -13.69 29.49 -3.48
CA GLN A 468 -13.76 30.88 -3.00
C GLN A 468 -13.60 30.99 -1.48
N GLN A 469 -13.62 29.87 -0.75
CA GLN A 469 -13.44 29.84 0.71
C GLN A 469 -11.96 30.02 1.10
N PRO A 470 -11.63 30.28 2.38
CA PRO A 470 -10.25 30.34 2.87
C PRO A 470 -9.43 29.08 2.58
N ASP A 471 -8.12 29.21 2.37
CA ASP A 471 -7.24 28.09 2.00
C ASP A 471 -6.98 27.07 3.12
N ASP A 472 -7.12 27.48 4.37
CA ASP A 472 -6.93 26.63 5.54
C ASP A 472 -8.19 25.86 5.97
N LEU A 473 -9.29 26.01 5.22
CA LEU A 473 -10.55 25.30 5.42
C LEU A 473 -10.33 23.78 5.36
N ARG A 474 -10.82 23.08 6.37
CA ARG A 474 -10.79 21.61 6.48
C ARG A 474 -12.18 21.07 6.21
N ILE A 475 -12.26 20.17 5.25
CA ILE A 475 -13.53 19.67 4.76
C ILE A 475 -13.62 18.15 4.85
N ILE A 476 -14.86 17.66 4.87
CA ILE A 476 -15.19 16.26 4.64
C ILE A 476 -16.41 16.19 3.70
N GLU A 477 -16.34 15.31 2.71
CA GLU A 477 -17.42 14.99 1.78
C GLU A 477 -18.05 13.65 2.18
N LEU A 478 -19.37 13.59 2.29
CA LEU A 478 -20.15 12.44 2.72
C LEU A 478 -21.25 12.13 1.68
N PRO A 479 -21.60 10.85 1.46
CA PRO A 479 -21.13 9.66 2.16
C PRO A 479 -19.78 9.12 1.62
N MET A 480 -19.05 8.42 2.51
CA MET A 480 -17.76 7.79 2.21
C MET A 480 -17.88 6.29 1.90
N ASN A 481 -19.07 5.87 1.48
CA ASN A 481 -19.50 4.47 1.40
C ASN A 481 -18.95 3.72 0.18
N SER A 482 -18.38 4.41 -0.82
CA SER A 482 -17.81 3.79 -2.01
C SER A 482 -16.39 4.29 -2.31
N PRO A 483 -15.49 3.43 -2.84
CA PRO A 483 -14.20 3.88 -3.33
C PRO A 483 -14.32 4.95 -4.42
N LYS A 484 -15.35 4.87 -5.26
CA LYS A 484 -15.61 5.83 -6.34
C LYS A 484 -15.75 7.25 -5.78
N ASN A 485 -16.55 7.43 -4.72
CA ASN A 485 -16.77 8.72 -4.09
C ASN A 485 -15.44 9.35 -3.64
N GLN A 486 -14.55 8.55 -3.04
CA GLN A 486 -13.23 9.02 -2.62
C GLN A 486 -12.37 9.49 -3.79
N PHE A 487 -12.39 8.75 -4.91
CA PHE A 487 -11.66 9.13 -6.12
C PHE A 487 -12.23 10.38 -6.78
N GLU A 488 -13.55 10.58 -6.75
CA GLU A 488 -14.20 11.78 -7.28
C GLU A 488 -13.91 13.01 -6.43
N SER A 489 -13.99 12.93 -5.10
CA SER A 489 -13.55 14.01 -4.20
C SER A 489 -12.08 14.38 -4.44
N LEU A 490 -11.18 13.41 -4.65
CA LEU A 490 -9.79 13.69 -5.04
C LEU A 490 -9.71 14.49 -6.33
N TYR A 491 -10.43 14.08 -7.36
CA TYR A 491 -10.45 14.77 -8.64
C TYR A 491 -10.94 16.21 -8.50
N TYR A 492 -12.09 16.43 -7.85
CA TYR A 492 -12.63 17.77 -7.66
C TYR A 492 -11.74 18.65 -6.78
N SER A 493 -10.98 18.05 -5.87
CA SER A 493 -9.98 18.78 -5.07
C SER A 493 -8.88 19.44 -5.88
N THR A 494 -8.64 19.01 -7.13
CA THR A 494 -7.68 19.66 -8.02
C THR A 494 -8.07 21.09 -8.41
N PHE A 495 -9.33 21.48 -8.17
CA PHE A 495 -9.83 22.83 -8.45
C PHE A 495 -9.80 23.78 -7.25
N HIS A 496 -9.72 23.26 -6.01
CA HIS A 496 -9.79 24.08 -4.79
C HIS A 496 -8.67 23.83 -3.76
N TRP A 497 -8.00 22.67 -3.79
CA TRP A 497 -6.85 22.28 -2.95
C TRP A 497 -7.05 22.41 -1.41
N LYS A 498 -8.30 22.54 -0.95
CA LYS A 498 -8.65 22.57 0.48
C LYS A 498 -8.25 21.26 1.17
N ARG A 499 -7.96 21.33 2.47
CA ARG A 499 -7.54 20.17 3.27
C ARG A 499 -8.74 19.26 3.48
N MET A 500 -8.64 18.01 3.07
CA MET A 500 -9.77 17.08 3.15
C MET A 500 -9.45 15.91 4.07
N VAL A 501 -10.47 15.45 4.79
CA VAL A 501 -10.43 14.15 5.46
C VAL A 501 -10.51 13.01 4.43
N ASN A 502 -11.27 13.22 3.35
CA ASN A 502 -11.42 12.30 2.22
C ASN A 502 -10.08 11.97 1.55
N GLY A 503 -10.08 10.84 0.86
CA GLY A 503 -9.01 10.45 -0.02
C GLY A 503 -8.93 8.95 -0.27
N ARG A 504 -8.10 8.61 -1.25
CA ARG A 504 -7.71 7.24 -1.59
C ARG A 504 -6.24 7.24 -1.95
N SER A 505 -5.52 6.20 -1.54
CA SER A 505 -4.08 6.07 -1.76
C SER A 505 -3.69 4.59 -1.68
N ALA A 506 -2.42 4.26 -1.94
CA ALA A 506 -1.94 2.88 -1.80
C ALA A 506 -2.02 2.42 -0.33
N PHE A 507 -1.87 3.35 0.61
CA PHE A 507 -2.03 3.12 2.04
C PHE A 507 -3.01 4.14 2.64
N ILE A 508 -3.91 3.65 3.50
CA ILE A 508 -4.86 4.47 4.26
C ILE A 508 -4.51 4.28 5.73
N PRO A 509 -4.30 5.35 6.52
CA PRO A 509 -4.08 5.21 7.94
C PRO A 509 -5.24 4.51 8.65
N ASP A 510 -4.95 3.71 9.67
CA ASP A 510 -5.96 2.96 10.41
C ASP A 510 -6.95 3.89 11.11
N GLY A 511 -6.49 5.03 11.63
CA GLY A 511 -7.36 6.04 12.22
C GLY A 511 -8.32 6.68 11.21
N ILE A 512 -7.89 6.88 9.97
CA ILE A 512 -8.77 7.33 8.87
C ILE A 512 -9.80 6.25 8.53
N SER A 513 -9.39 4.99 8.44
CA SER A 513 -10.31 3.88 8.18
C SER A 513 -11.41 3.79 9.26
N ARG A 514 -11.03 3.96 10.53
CA ARG A 514 -11.99 4.01 11.65
C ARG A 514 -12.91 5.23 11.59
N LEU A 515 -12.39 6.39 11.19
CA LEU A 515 -13.20 7.58 10.94
C LEU A 515 -14.23 7.35 9.83
N PHE A 516 -13.85 6.68 8.74
CA PHE A 516 -14.77 6.36 7.63
C PHE A 516 -15.93 5.49 8.11
N ASP A 517 -15.64 4.48 8.93
CA ASP A 517 -16.67 3.62 9.51
C ASP A 517 -17.62 4.38 10.43
N GLU A 518 -17.09 5.30 11.24
CA GLU A 518 -17.90 6.17 12.11
C GLU A 518 -18.81 7.11 11.30
N MET A 519 -18.30 7.66 10.18
CA MET A 519 -19.06 8.57 9.31
C MET A 519 -20.24 7.89 8.59
N ARG A 520 -20.31 6.56 8.54
CA ARG A 520 -21.49 5.84 7.98
C ARG A 520 -22.75 6.11 8.79
N GLN A 521 -22.61 6.46 10.07
CA GLN A 521 -23.72 6.79 10.97
C GLN A 521 -23.98 8.30 11.06
N PHE A 522 -23.36 9.12 10.21
CA PHE A 522 -23.54 10.56 10.24
C PHE A 522 -25.01 10.97 9.98
N PRO A 523 -25.61 11.85 10.81
CA PRO A 523 -24.99 12.71 11.83
C PRO A 523 -25.13 12.20 13.28
N SER A 524 -24.58 11.03 13.64
CA SER A 524 -24.56 10.56 15.02
C SER A 524 -23.77 11.50 15.95
N PRO A 525 -24.10 11.57 17.27
CA PRO A 525 -23.35 12.38 18.22
C PRO A 525 -21.85 12.04 18.26
N ARG A 526 -21.50 10.75 18.07
CA ARG A 526 -20.13 10.27 18.04
C ARG A 526 -19.38 10.72 16.78
N ALA A 527 -20.05 10.70 15.63
CA ALA A 527 -19.52 11.22 14.38
C ALA A 527 -19.25 12.74 14.48
N LEU A 528 -20.21 13.50 14.99
CA LEU A 528 -20.06 14.95 15.20
C LEU A 528 -18.92 15.27 16.16
N ALA A 529 -18.82 14.57 17.28
CA ALA A 529 -17.75 14.79 18.24
C ALA A 529 -16.36 14.48 17.66
N ALA A 530 -16.24 13.46 16.80
CA ALA A 530 -14.99 13.18 16.09
C ALA A 530 -14.61 14.34 15.15
N LEU A 531 -15.56 14.86 14.36
CA LEU A 531 -15.31 15.99 13.45
C LEU A 531 -14.93 17.27 14.21
N GLN A 532 -15.62 17.57 15.31
CA GLN A 532 -15.32 18.70 16.18
C GLN A 532 -13.93 18.60 16.80
N SER A 533 -13.57 17.41 17.31
CA SER A 533 -12.26 17.18 17.93
C SER A 533 -11.11 17.33 16.92
N LEU A 534 -11.32 16.87 15.68
CA LEU A 534 -10.36 17.04 14.58
C LEU A 534 -10.36 18.47 14.02
N LYS A 535 -11.30 19.31 14.45
CA LYS A 535 -11.53 20.68 13.98
C LYS A 535 -11.79 20.73 12.48
N VAL A 536 -12.67 19.86 11.99
CA VAL A 536 -13.19 19.91 10.63
C VAL A 536 -14.20 21.06 10.55
N ASP A 537 -14.02 21.97 9.60
CA ASP A 537 -14.80 23.21 9.52
C ASP A 537 -16.12 23.00 8.76
N THR A 538 -16.09 22.18 7.70
CA THR A 538 -17.22 22.04 6.77
C THR A 538 -17.47 20.59 6.38
N VAL A 539 -18.74 20.18 6.41
CA VAL A 539 -19.23 18.91 5.87
C VAL A 539 -20.01 19.20 4.59
N ILE A 540 -19.63 18.56 3.49
CA ILE A 540 -20.40 18.55 2.26
C ILE A 540 -21.14 17.22 2.22
N LEU A 541 -22.45 17.27 2.11
CA LEU A 541 -23.31 16.11 2.07
C LEU A 541 -23.96 15.99 0.69
N HIS A 542 -23.58 14.95 -0.05
CA HIS A 542 -24.19 14.54 -1.32
C HIS A 542 -25.42 13.69 -1.03
N THR A 543 -26.60 14.32 -1.05
CA THR A 543 -27.85 13.68 -0.61
C THR A 543 -28.35 12.59 -1.55
N ASP A 544 -28.01 12.67 -2.84
CA ASP A 544 -28.32 11.69 -3.89
C ASP A 544 -27.55 10.37 -3.74
N GLU A 545 -26.39 10.39 -3.08
CA GLU A 545 -25.57 9.21 -2.83
C GLU A 545 -25.89 8.50 -1.50
N ARG A 546 -26.76 9.09 -0.67
CA ARG A 546 -27.16 8.49 0.61
C ARG A 546 -28.15 7.34 0.39
N GLN A 547 -27.93 6.26 1.14
CA GLN A 547 -28.90 5.16 1.22
C GLN A 547 -30.11 5.51 2.11
N GLN A 548 -29.91 6.39 3.08
CA GLN A 548 -30.95 6.83 4.02
C GLN A 548 -31.14 8.35 3.93
N PRO A 549 -32.38 8.84 3.96
CA PRO A 549 -32.64 10.28 3.94
C PRO A 549 -31.93 10.99 5.10
N PHE A 550 -31.53 12.23 4.86
CA PHE A 550 -30.99 13.07 5.93
C PHE A 550 -32.12 13.43 6.90
N PRO A 551 -31.91 13.43 8.23
CA PRO A 551 -32.94 13.81 9.18
C PRO A 551 -33.40 15.27 8.97
N ASP A 552 -34.70 15.52 9.12
CA ASP A 552 -35.29 16.86 8.98
C ASP A 552 -34.80 17.83 10.07
N VAL A 553 -34.46 17.28 11.23
CA VAL A 553 -33.91 18.04 12.36
C VAL A 553 -32.39 18.01 12.31
N ILE A 554 -31.80 19.17 12.03
CA ILE A 554 -30.35 19.37 12.03
C ILE A 554 -29.87 19.45 13.50
N PRO A 555 -28.86 18.65 13.91
CA PRO A 555 -28.26 18.76 15.24
C PRO A 555 -27.70 20.16 15.52
N ASN A 556 -27.77 20.62 16.76
CA ASN A 556 -27.33 21.97 17.16
C ASN A 556 -25.83 22.21 16.93
N GLU A 557 -25.03 21.15 16.85
CA GLU A 557 -23.60 21.16 16.62
C GLU A 557 -23.22 21.49 15.17
N MET A 558 -24.20 21.57 14.26
CA MET A 558 -23.99 21.87 12.85
C MET A 558 -25.02 22.87 12.31
N ALA A 559 -24.60 23.73 11.38
CA ALA A 559 -25.46 24.73 10.75
C ALA A 559 -25.38 24.64 9.23
N LEU A 560 -26.53 24.62 8.56
CA LEU A 560 -26.60 24.68 7.10
C LEU A 560 -26.10 26.06 6.63
N VAL A 561 -25.07 26.07 5.79
CA VAL A 561 -24.48 27.28 5.21
C VAL A 561 -25.08 27.57 3.85
N GLU A 562 -25.13 26.56 2.99
CA GLU A 562 -25.58 26.71 1.61
C GLU A 562 -26.07 25.36 1.06
N GLN A 563 -26.91 25.40 0.02
CA GLN A 563 -27.41 24.21 -0.66
C GLN A 563 -27.33 24.41 -2.17
N PHE A 564 -26.68 23.46 -2.86
CA PHE A 564 -26.51 23.43 -4.31
C PHE A 564 -27.22 22.20 -4.88
N GLY A 565 -28.53 22.30 -5.09
CA GLY A 565 -29.32 21.15 -5.54
C GLY A 565 -29.30 20.01 -4.51
N GLN A 566 -28.60 18.92 -4.84
CA GLN A 566 -28.45 17.74 -3.97
C GLN A 566 -27.24 17.82 -3.03
N ASP A 567 -26.39 18.84 -3.16
CA ASP A 567 -25.25 19.05 -2.27
C ASP A 567 -25.63 20.02 -1.15
N MET A 568 -25.56 19.56 0.10
CA MET A 568 -25.79 20.41 1.28
C MET A 568 -24.48 20.69 1.99
N VAL A 569 -24.21 21.97 2.31
CA VAL A 569 -22.97 22.39 2.96
C VAL A 569 -23.25 22.79 4.40
N PHE A 570 -22.67 22.09 5.36
CA PHE A 570 -22.82 22.36 6.78
C PHE A 570 -21.52 22.84 7.41
N ARG A 571 -21.61 23.81 8.32
CA ARG A 571 -20.51 24.21 9.20
C ARG A 571 -20.62 23.46 10.52
N ILE A 572 -19.51 22.95 11.01
CA ILE A 572 -19.42 22.29 12.32
C ILE A 572 -19.01 23.32 13.38
N ALA A 573 -19.67 23.30 14.53
CA ALA A 573 -19.34 24.19 15.64
C ALA A 573 -17.94 23.84 16.21
N GLU A 574 -17.08 24.85 16.37
CA GLU A 574 -15.74 24.65 16.94
C GLU A 574 -15.82 24.41 18.45
N VAL A 575 -14.99 23.48 18.92
CA VAL A 575 -14.80 23.20 20.34
C VAL A 575 -13.47 23.81 20.79
N ALA A 576 -13.51 24.63 21.84
CA ALA A 576 -12.32 25.22 22.42
C ALA A 576 -11.50 24.19 23.22
N GLY A 577 -10.18 24.20 23.04
CA GLY A 577 -9.23 23.42 23.84
C GLY A 577 -8.37 22.46 23.01
N ALA A 578 -7.16 22.20 23.49
CA ALA A 578 -6.29 21.16 22.95
C ALA A 578 -6.57 19.82 23.67
N PRO A 579 -6.41 18.67 22.99
CA PRO A 579 -6.47 17.38 23.66
C PRO A 579 -5.42 17.30 24.75
N ARG A 580 -5.88 17.20 25.99
CA ARG A 580 -5.07 16.85 27.14
C ARG A 580 -5.66 15.63 27.82
N TRP A 581 -4.81 14.67 28.16
CA TRP A 581 -5.18 13.50 28.92
C TRP A 581 -4.39 13.46 30.21
N GLN A 582 -5.10 13.20 31.30
CA GLN A 582 -4.48 12.83 32.56
C GLN A 582 -4.16 11.36 32.52
N VAL A 583 -2.95 11.02 32.97
CA VAL A 583 -2.48 9.64 33.00
C VAL A 583 -2.29 9.20 34.44
N ALA A 584 -2.85 8.05 34.78
CA ALA A 584 -2.67 7.41 36.07
C ALA A 584 -2.32 5.93 35.87
N TYR A 585 -1.34 5.45 36.61
CA TYR A 585 -1.06 4.03 36.74
C TYR A 585 -0.61 3.73 38.17
N ARG A 586 -0.68 2.47 38.56
CA ARG A 586 -0.20 2.00 39.87
C ARG A 586 0.73 0.81 39.69
N LEU A 587 1.76 0.78 40.52
CA LEU A 587 2.68 -0.34 40.68
C LEU A 587 2.69 -0.75 42.15
N PRO A 588 2.81 -2.04 42.47
CA PRO A 588 3.01 -2.47 43.84
C PRO A 588 4.42 -2.02 44.32
N ALA A 589 4.53 -1.75 45.61
CA ALA A 589 5.79 -1.30 46.22
C ALA A 589 6.91 -2.36 46.17
N THR A 590 6.54 -3.63 46.01
CA THR A 590 7.44 -4.76 45.93
C THR A 590 7.10 -5.60 44.70
N LEU A 591 8.13 -5.98 43.92
CA LEU A 591 8.00 -6.86 42.76
C LEU A 591 9.07 -7.95 42.81
N GLN A 592 8.77 -9.09 42.18
CA GLN A 592 9.77 -10.15 41.99
C GLN A 592 10.78 -9.74 40.91
N ALA A 593 12.06 -9.99 41.18
CA ALA A 593 13.16 -9.78 40.23
C ALA A 593 13.08 -10.77 39.05
N HIS A 594 13.62 -10.37 37.89
CA HIS A 594 13.62 -11.16 36.66
C HIS A 594 12.24 -11.67 36.22
N ASP A 595 11.19 -10.85 36.38
CA ASP A 595 9.82 -11.19 35.98
C ASP A 595 9.22 -10.11 35.06
N THR A 596 8.15 -10.44 34.36
CA THR A 596 7.47 -9.55 33.42
C THR A 596 6.02 -9.34 33.82
N TYR A 597 5.65 -8.08 34.04
CA TYR A 597 4.34 -7.62 34.46
C TYR A 597 3.62 -6.91 33.31
N ARG A 598 2.29 -6.89 33.38
CA ARG A 598 1.43 -6.17 32.45
C ARG A 598 0.68 -5.10 33.24
N ILE A 599 1.02 -3.83 33.04
CA ILE A 599 0.54 -2.73 33.87
C ILE A 599 -0.57 -1.98 33.15
N GLY A 600 -1.68 -1.75 33.85
CA GLY A 600 -2.77 -0.91 33.35
C GLY A 600 -2.47 0.57 33.57
N MET A 601 -2.59 1.36 32.51
CA MET A 601 -2.44 2.80 32.55
C MET A 601 -3.77 3.44 32.13
N ALA A 602 -4.45 4.05 33.09
CA ALA A 602 -5.69 4.76 32.88
C ALA A 602 -5.41 6.11 32.21
N LEU A 603 -6.06 6.34 31.08
CA LEU A 603 -6.09 7.60 30.35
C LEU A 603 -7.45 8.25 30.57
N MET A 604 -7.45 9.45 31.14
CA MET A 604 -8.65 10.22 31.42
C MET A 604 -8.60 11.50 30.59
N PRO A 605 -9.60 11.81 29.75
CA PRO A 605 -9.64 13.09 29.07
C PRO A 605 -9.75 14.21 30.12
N ALA A 606 -8.90 15.22 30.03
CA ALA A 606 -8.94 16.38 30.93
C ALA A 606 -10.10 17.32 30.60
N SER A 607 -10.62 17.23 29.37
CA SER A 607 -11.81 17.93 28.91
C SER A 607 -13.05 17.06 29.10
N ALA A 608 -14.19 17.69 29.38
CA ALA A 608 -15.49 17.02 29.36
C ALA A 608 -15.85 16.55 27.95
N GLN A 609 -15.33 17.17 26.89
CA GLN A 609 -15.73 16.84 25.52
C GLN A 609 -14.98 15.63 24.94
N PRO A 610 -15.58 14.85 24.02
CA PRO A 610 -14.90 13.75 23.36
C PRO A 610 -13.69 14.23 22.55
N MET A 611 -12.59 13.47 22.59
CA MET A 611 -11.34 13.86 21.94
C MET A 611 -10.73 12.73 21.11
N SER A 612 -10.26 13.04 19.90
CA SER A 612 -9.52 12.12 19.05
C SER A 612 -8.00 12.34 19.16
N PRO A 613 -7.18 11.28 19.30
CA PRO A 613 -5.73 11.41 19.33
C PRO A 613 -5.08 11.48 17.95
N LEU A 614 -5.86 11.42 16.85
CA LEU A 614 -5.29 11.49 15.50
C LEU A 614 -4.53 12.80 15.26
N PRO A 615 -3.45 12.79 14.46
CA PRO A 615 -2.94 11.66 13.66
C PRO A 615 -2.02 10.70 14.43
N LEU A 616 -1.83 10.92 15.74
CA LEU A 616 -0.93 10.13 16.57
C LEU A 616 -1.69 8.95 17.18
N GLU A 617 -1.67 7.84 16.47
CA GLU A 617 -2.36 6.60 16.87
C GLU A 617 -1.62 5.80 17.94
N GLN A 618 -0.40 6.20 18.26
CA GLN A 618 0.47 5.52 19.22
C GLN A 618 1.06 6.52 20.22
N MET A 619 1.22 6.04 21.46
CA MET A 619 1.97 6.73 22.51
C MET A 619 3.23 5.94 22.83
N ASN A 620 4.37 6.62 22.81
CA ASN A 620 5.66 6.04 23.17
C ASN A 620 5.96 6.29 24.66
N LEU A 621 6.28 5.21 25.36
CA LEU A 621 6.66 5.16 26.75
C LEU A 621 8.12 4.76 26.88
N GLU A 622 8.86 5.44 27.74
CA GLU A 622 10.24 5.12 28.07
C GLU A 622 10.32 4.78 29.56
N LEU A 623 10.70 3.54 29.87
CA LEU A 623 10.85 3.03 31.22
C LEU A 623 12.33 2.96 31.57
N THR A 624 12.74 3.60 32.66
CA THR A 624 14.13 3.59 33.14
C THR A 624 14.19 3.10 34.57
N TRP A 625 15.01 2.08 34.82
CA TRP A 625 15.31 1.56 36.14
C TRP A 625 16.62 2.18 36.64
N LYS A 626 16.59 2.83 37.79
CA LYS A 626 17.79 3.36 38.44
C LYS A 626 18.02 2.70 39.79
N MET A 627 19.26 2.33 40.05
CA MET A 627 19.72 1.86 41.36
C MET A 627 20.84 2.79 41.82
N ARG A 628 20.69 3.40 43.01
CA ARG A 628 21.66 4.38 43.56
C ARG A 628 22.02 5.51 42.56
N GLY A 629 21.03 5.97 41.79
CA GLY A 629 21.19 7.05 40.80
C GLY A 629 21.77 6.61 39.44
N GLN A 630 22.22 5.37 39.28
CA GLN A 630 22.73 4.84 38.01
C GLN A 630 21.64 4.08 37.24
N ILE A 631 21.56 4.29 35.93
CA ILE A 631 20.62 3.57 35.05
C ILE A 631 21.11 2.12 34.90
N VAL A 632 20.29 1.17 35.36
CA VAL A 632 20.57 -0.27 35.28
C VAL A 632 19.90 -0.88 34.05
N ARG A 633 18.73 -0.36 33.66
CA ARG A 633 17.95 -0.88 32.53
C ARG A 633 17.07 0.22 31.95
N GLN A 634 16.89 0.19 30.63
CA GLN A 634 16.04 1.13 29.91
C GLN A 634 15.26 0.39 28.83
N GLU A 635 13.96 0.66 28.74
CA GLU A 635 13.03 0.01 27.81
C GLU A 635 12.17 1.05 27.11
N ARG A 636 11.78 0.77 25.87
CA ARG A 636 10.85 1.60 25.11
C ARG A 636 9.66 0.74 24.69
N HIS A 637 8.47 1.26 24.95
CA HIS A 637 7.20 0.61 24.63
C HIS A 637 6.35 1.55 23.77
N SER A 638 5.60 1.00 22.82
CA SER A 638 4.59 1.74 22.07
C SER A 638 3.22 1.15 22.37
N VAL A 639 2.25 2.02 22.66
CA VAL A 639 0.87 1.65 23.03
C VAL A 639 -0.09 2.32 22.05
N SER A 640 -0.97 1.54 21.43
CA SER A 640 -2.01 2.04 20.53
C SER A 640 -3.11 2.74 21.30
N LEU A 641 -3.47 3.95 20.86
CA LEU A 641 -4.55 4.75 21.44
C LEU A 641 -5.89 4.42 20.77
N PRO A 642 -7.03 4.56 21.48
CA PRO A 642 -8.35 4.47 20.86
C PRO A 642 -8.57 5.62 19.87
N PHE A 643 -9.41 5.40 18.86
CA PHE A 643 -9.70 6.41 17.82
C PHE A 643 -10.41 7.66 18.37
N LEU A 644 -11.27 7.49 19.38
CA LEU A 644 -12.01 8.56 20.04
C LEU A 644 -12.15 8.21 21.53
N PHE A 645 -11.81 9.15 22.40
CA PHE A 645 -12.11 9.08 23.82
C PHE A 645 -13.51 9.64 24.04
N GLU A 646 -14.41 8.83 24.59
CA GLU A 646 -15.79 9.23 24.87
C GLU A 646 -15.89 10.14 26.10
N HIS A 647 -16.95 10.94 26.14
CA HIS A 647 -17.24 11.85 27.25
C HIS A 647 -17.21 11.13 28.61
N GLY A 648 -16.32 11.57 29.50
CA GLY A 648 -16.26 11.10 30.88
C GLY A 648 -15.86 9.63 31.07
N LYS A 649 -15.40 8.94 30.02
CA LYS A 649 -14.92 7.56 30.12
C LYS A 649 -13.40 7.53 30.18
N SER A 650 -12.86 6.88 31.20
CA SER A 650 -11.44 6.53 31.28
C SER A 650 -11.17 5.28 30.45
N GLU A 651 -10.10 5.29 29.67
CA GLU A 651 -9.64 4.14 28.91
C GLU A 651 -8.35 3.60 29.53
N THR A 652 -8.31 2.32 29.89
CA THR A 652 -7.11 1.72 30.49
C THR A 652 -6.34 0.92 29.45
N LEU A 653 -5.11 1.36 29.16
CA LEU A 653 -4.25 0.73 28.17
C LEU A 653 -3.12 -0.05 28.85
N PRO A 654 -2.89 -1.33 28.47
CA PRO A 654 -1.84 -2.12 29.07
C PRO A 654 -0.48 -1.86 28.43
N PHE A 655 0.57 -1.80 29.25
CA PHE A 655 1.97 -1.85 28.78
C PHE A 655 2.77 -2.90 29.55
N ARG A 656 3.91 -3.33 29.01
CA ARG A 656 4.77 -4.35 29.63
C ARG A 656 5.84 -3.68 30.49
N LEU A 657 6.13 -4.27 31.64
CA LEU A 657 7.22 -3.89 32.52
C LEU A 657 8.04 -5.14 32.89
N THR A 658 9.34 -5.15 32.61
CA THR A 658 10.22 -6.27 33.00
C THR A 658 11.24 -5.82 34.04
N THR A 659 11.34 -6.57 35.13
CA THR A 659 12.20 -6.24 36.27
C THR A 659 13.66 -6.67 36.03
N PRO A 660 14.65 -5.88 36.51
CA PRO A 660 16.06 -6.28 36.59
C PRO A 660 16.30 -7.55 37.44
N GLU A 661 17.50 -8.13 37.32
CA GLU A 661 17.91 -9.31 38.09
C GLU A 661 18.40 -8.97 39.50
N ALA A 662 19.12 -7.86 39.67
CA ALA A 662 19.70 -7.52 40.96
C ALA A 662 18.61 -7.10 41.96
N LEU A 663 18.64 -7.68 43.16
CA LEU A 663 17.72 -7.35 44.25
C LEU A 663 18.02 -5.98 44.85
N GLY A 664 17.01 -5.35 45.47
CA GLY A 664 17.17 -4.10 46.21
C GLY A 664 16.20 -3.00 45.80
N GLN A 665 16.49 -1.76 46.22
CA GLN A 665 15.64 -0.60 45.96
C GLN A 665 15.98 0.06 44.62
N TYR A 666 14.95 0.30 43.83
CA TYR A 666 15.01 0.95 42.53
C TYR A 666 14.09 2.16 42.50
N GLU A 667 14.52 3.15 41.72
CA GLU A 667 13.66 4.21 41.23
C GLU A 667 13.26 3.86 39.79
N VAL A 668 11.97 3.65 39.54
CA VAL A 668 11.43 3.42 38.20
C VAL A 668 10.86 4.73 37.68
N SER A 669 11.46 5.23 36.60
CA SER A 669 10.98 6.41 35.89
C SER A 669 10.24 5.99 34.63
N LEU A 670 8.94 6.30 34.55
CA LEU A 670 8.14 6.17 33.33
C LEU A 670 7.98 7.54 32.67
N ARG A 671 8.52 7.73 31.47
CA ARG A 671 8.40 8.98 30.71
C ARG A 671 7.51 8.78 29.49
N LEU A 672 6.51 9.63 29.34
CA LEU A 672 5.69 9.77 28.14
C LEU A 672 6.39 10.73 27.18
N SER A 673 6.54 10.33 25.92
CA SER A 673 7.20 11.15 24.89
C SER A 673 6.29 12.21 24.27
N ASP A 674 5.06 12.34 24.75
CA ASP A 674 3.99 13.14 24.14
C ASP A 674 3.44 14.16 25.14
N GLN A 675 3.48 15.44 24.74
CA GLN A 675 3.09 16.59 25.57
C GLN A 675 1.58 16.72 25.78
N ARG A 676 0.78 15.91 25.07
CA ARG A 676 -0.67 15.87 25.28
C ARG A 676 -1.07 15.15 26.57
N PHE A 677 -0.12 14.46 27.22
CA PHE A 677 -0.38 13.68 28.43
C PHE A 677 0.30 14.32 29.65
N GLU A 678 -0.46 14.52 30.73
CA GLU A 678 0.04 15.14 31.97
C GLU A 678 -0.22 14.22 33.19
N PRO A 679 0.78 14.01 34.08
CA PRO A 679 2.18 14.41 33.95
C PRO A 679 2.93 13.55 32.91
N THR A 680 3.96 14.10 32.28
CA THR A 680 4.77 13.39 31.26
C THR A 680 5.82 12.46 31.86
N THR A 681 6.02 12.50 33.18
CA THR A 681 7.03 11.68 33.87
C THR A 681 6.53 11.29 35.24
N PHE A 682 6.66 10.00 35.54
CA PHE A 682 6.29 9.39 36.79
C PHE A 682 7.52 8.73 37.38
N ILE A 683 7.70 8.88 38.68
CA ILE A 683 8.80 8.28 39.43
C ILE A 683 8.18 7.44 40.54
N THR A 684 8.46 6.15 40.52
CA THR A 684 7.90 5.20 41.48
C THR A 684 9.04 4.42 42.16
N PRO A 685 9.18 4.49 43.50
CA PRO A 685 10.12 3.64 44.21
C PRO A 685 9.59 2.20 44.26
N ILE A 686 10.45 1.23 43.93
CA ILE A 686 10.10 -0.20 43.94
C ILE A 686 11.23 -0.99 44.60
N THR A 687 10.87 -1.95 45.43
CA THR A 687 11.81 -2.93 45.98
C THR A 687 11.71 -4.24 45.21
N LEU A 688 12.83 -4.71 44.66
CA LEU A 688 12.91 -6.02 44.01
C LEU A 688 13.36 -7.08 45.01
N VAL A 689 12.57 -8.15 45.12
CA VAL A 689 12.81 -9.30 45.99
C VAL A 689 12.85 -10.59 45.17
N GLN A 690 13.36 -11.66 45.77
CA GLN A 690 13.44 -12.97 45.12
C GLN A 690 12.05 -13.56 44.86
N ASP A 691 11.16 -13.50 45.86
CA ASP A 691 9.80 -14.03 45.81
C ASP A 691 8.84 -12.95 46.30
N ALA A 692 8.05 -12.37 45.41
CA ALA A 692 7.03 -11.39 45.75
C ALA A 692 5.64 -12.07 45.79
N PRO A 693 4.75 -11.69 46.73
CA PRO A 693 3.41 -12.26 46.80
C PRO A 693 2.58 -11.83 45.58
N ASP A 694 2.12 -12.81 44.81
CA ASP A 694 1.14 -12.63 43.74
C ASP A 694 0.24 -13.86 43.60
N SER A 695 -0.65 -13.88 42.62
CA SER A 695 -1.62 -14.95 42.43
C SER A 695 -1.05 -16.35 42.16
N ARG A 696 0.27 -16.50 41.95
CA ARG A 696 0.95 -17.82 41.93
C ARG A 696 1.08 -18.43 43.33
N SER A 697 1.30 -17.58 44.34
CA SER A 697 1.43 -17.94 45.75
C SER A 697 0.58 -16.99 46.60
N PRO A 698 -0.76 -17.03 46.45
CA PRO A 698 -1.66 -16.02 46.97
C PRO A 698 -1.85 -16.10 48.50
N GLN A 699 -2.00 -14.94 49.15
CA GLN A 699 -2.45 -14.86 50.54
C GLN A 699 -3.99 -14.77 50.59
N GLN A 700 -4.56 -13.61 50.24
CA GLN A 700 -6.00 -13.36 50.16
C GLN A 700 -6.41 -12.95 48.73
N LEU A 701 -7.05 -13.87 48.01
CA LEU A 701 -7.69 -13.59 46.70
C LEU A 701 -9.15 -13.26 46.93
N GLN A 702 -9.53 -11.98 46.76
CA GLN A 702 -10.92 -11.53 46.92
C GLN A 702 -11.25 -10.44 45.92
N ALA A 703 -12.40 -10.57 45.28
CA ALA A 703 -12.91 -9.62 44.30
C ALA A 703 -14.26 -9.06 44.75
N ASP A 704 -14.37 -7.74 44.83
CA ASP A 704 -15.67 -7.08 44.99
C ASP A 704 -16.23 -6.80 43.60
N VAL A 705 -17.31 -7.47 43.23
CA VAL A 705 -18.01 -7.19 41.97
C VAL A 705 -18.81 -5.92 42.12
N LEU A 706 -18.41 -4.88 41.39
CA LEU A 706 -19.03 -3.56 41.46
C LEU A 706 -20.21 -3.45 40.49
N ARG A 707 -20.07 -4.00 39.28
CA ARG A 707 -21.08 -3.92 38.23
C ARG A 707 -21.00 -5.10 37.27
N VAL A 708 -22.16 -5.58 36.82
CA VAL A 708 -22.29 -6.59 35.75
C VAL A 708 -23.19 -6.02 34.67
N GLU A 709 -22.67 -5.87 33.45
CA GLU A 709 -23.41 -5.41 32.28
C GLU A 709 -23.65 -6.59 31.33
N TYR A 710 -24.94 -6.86 31.05
CA TYR A 710 -25.38 -7.95 30.18
C TYR A 710 -26.78 -7.66 29.65
N GLN A 711 -27.20 -8.37 28.59
CA GLN A 711 -28.58 -8.34 28.10
C GLN A 711 -29.39 -9.46 28.78
N SER A 712 -30.56 -9.13 29.32
CA SER A 712 -31.41 -10.10 30.02
C SER A 712 -32.09 -11.12 29.09
N VAL A 713 -32.14 -10.84 27.79
CA VAL A 713 -32.65 -11.72 26.73
C VAL A 713 -31.57 -11.88 25.67
N TRP A 714 -31.29 -13.11 25.25
CA TRP A 714 -30.25 -13.41 24.26
C TRP A 714 -30.59 -14.64 23.41
N PRO A 715 -30.16 -14.73 22.14
CA PRO A 715 -30.42 -15.92 21.34
C PRO A 715 -29.71 -17.17 21.86
N ALA A 716 -30.42 -18.30 21.93
CA ALA A 716 -29.86 -19.59 22.28
C ALA A 716 -28.75 -20.02 21.29
N GLY A 717 -27.70 -20.68 21.80
CA GLY A 717 -26.56 -21.16 21.01
C GLY A 717 -25.65 -20.07 20.43
N LYS A 718 -25.86 -18.79 20.76
CA LYS A 718 -24.97 -17.68 20.37
C LYS A 718 -24.05 -17.27 21.53
N PRO A 719 -22.78 -16.90 21.28
CA PRO A 719 -21.89 -16.36 22.31
C PRO A 719 -22.52 -15.15 23.00
N PHE A 720 -22.60 -15.18 24.32
CA PHE A 720 -23.26 -14.16 25.14
C PHE A 720 -22.22 -13.24 25.81
N PRO A 721 -22.10 -11.97 25.38
CA PRO A 721 -21.11 -11.05 25.94
C PRO A 721 -21.58 -10.50 27.28
N VAL A 722 -20.73 -10.63 28.30
CA VAL A 722 -20.92 -10.08 29.65
C VAL A 722 -19.71 -9.25 30.02
N LYS A 723 -19.91 -8.06 30.58
CA LYS A 723 -18.84 -7.22 31.15
C LYS A 723 -18.98 -7.17 32.66
N VAL A 724 -17.89 -7.40 33.37
CA VAL A 724 -17.85 -7.38 34.83
C VAL A 724 -16.80 -6.38 35.28
N GLU A 725 -17.22 -5.38 36.03
CA GLU A 725 -16.35 -4.47 36.74
C GLU A 725 -16.13 -5.01 38.15
N ALA A 726 -14.87 -5.30 38.49
CA ALA A 726 -14.50 -5.87 39.78
C ALA A 726 -13.30 -5.13 40.38
N ARG A 727 -13.30 -4.96 41.70
CA ARG A 727 -12.18 -4.42 42.48
C ARG A 727 -11.42 -5.55 43.16
N ASN A 728 -10.09 -5.49 43.12
CA ASN A 728 -9.24 -6.36 43.94
C ASN A 728 -9.33 -5.90 45.40
N SER A 729 -10.18 -6.55 46.20
CA SER A 729 -10.37 -6.26 47.62
C SER A 729 -9.47 -7.09 48.54
N GLY A 730 -8.71 -8.03 47.98
CA GLY A 730 -7.70 -8.80 48.70
C GLY A 730 -6.37 -8.05 48.88
N ASP A 731 -5.34 -8.78 49.29
CA ASP A 731 -3.97 -8.27 49.51
C ASP A 731 -2.98 -8.73 48.43
N THR A 732 -3.44 -9.57 47.51
CA THR A 732 -2.59 -10.27 46.55
C THR A 732 -2.67 -9.62 45.17
N LEU A 733 -1.52 -9.40 44.52
CA LEU A 733 -1.46 -8.96 43.13
C LEU A 733 -2.05 -10.03 42.20
N TRP A 734 -3.04 -9.65 41.39
CA TRP A 734 -3.59 -10.55 40.38
C TRP A 734 -2.76 -10.50 39.11
N ARG A 735 -2.25 -11.64 38.65
CA ARG A 735 -1.51 -11.74 37.40
C ARG A 735 -2.44 -11.98 36.23
N ALA A 736 -2.39 -11.12 35.22
CA ALA A 736 -3.21 -11.23 34.01
C ALA A 736 -2.64 -12.19 32.97
N ARG A 737 -1.32 -12.34 32.92
CA ARG A 737 -0.66 -13.23 31.96
C ARG A 737 0.69 -13.71 32.45
N ILE A 738 0.92 -15.02 32.36
CA ILE A 738 2.18 -15.67 32.73
C ILE A 738 2.77 -16.28 31.45
N LEU A 739 4.03 -15.96 31.16
CA LEU A 739 4.66 -16.21 29.84
C LEU A 739 4.76 -17.71 29.46
N ASN A 740 4.58 -18.63 30.40
CA ASN A 740 4.59 -20.07 30.14
C ASN A 740 3.22 -20.61 29.71
N ARG A 741 2.95 -20.62 28.39
CA ARG A 741 1.67 -21.11 27.84
C ARG A 741 1.36 -22.59 28.12
N ARG A 742 2.32 -23.40 28.56
CA ARG A 742 2.07 -24.82 28.90
C ARG A 742 1.51 -25.00 30.32
N GLN A 743 1.74 -24.02 31.20
CA GLN A 743 1.26 -24.03 32.59
C GLN A 743 0.96 -22.58 33.02
N PRO A 744 -0.27 -22.06 32.79
CA PRO A 744 -0.67 -20.71 33.18
C PRO A 744 -0.94 -20.59 34.69
N ALA A 745 -0.18 -21.31 35.52
CA ALA A 745 -0.42 -21.39 36.97
C ALA A 745 -0.27 -20.01 37.60
N GLY A 746 -1.34 -19.50 38.21
CA GLY A 746 -1.39 -18.16 38.79
C GLY A 746 -2.05 -17.10 37.92
N GLU A 747 -2.44 -17.38 36.67
CA GLU A 747 -3.20 -16.41 35.86
C GLU A 747 -4.61 -16.24 36.42
N VAL A 748 -4.97 -15.01 36.78
CA VAL A 748 -6.33 -14.69 37.24
C VAL A 748 -7.25 -14.51 36.04
N ARG A 749 -8.40 -15.17 36.07
CA ARG A 749 -9.44 -15.11 35.04
C ARG A 749 -10.81 -14.99 35.68
N LEU A 750 -11.73 -14.33 34.97
CA LEU A 750 -13.16 -14.44 35.26
C LEU A 750 -13.69 -15.70 34.59
N ALA A 751 -14.39 -16.56 35.32
CA ALA A 751 -14.81 -17.84 34.79
C ALA A 751 -16.29 -18.10 35.09
N VAL A 752 -16.98 -18.75 34.15
CA VAL A 752 -18.26 -19.38 34.47
C VAL A 752 -17.98 -20.59 35.35
N ARG A 753 -18.58 -20.58 36.54
CA ARG A 753 -18.54 -21.69 37.49
C ARG A 753 -19.63 -22.69 37.15
N ASN A 754 -20.84 -22.20 36.89
CA ASN A 754 -21.95 -23.06 36.56
C ASN A 754 -23.11 -22.36 35.84
N TRP A 755 -23.97 -23.17 35.23
CA TRP A 755 -25.27 -22.77 34.71
C TRP A 755 -26.37 -23.50 35.49
N HIS A 756 -27.38 -22.77 35.96
CA HIS A 756 -28.55 -23.35 36.60
C HIS A 756 -29.78 -23.06 35.75
N ASP A 757 -30.48 -24.11 35.32
CA ASP A 757 -31.80 -23.94 34.73
C ASP A 757 -32.80 -23.58 35.82
N LEU A 758 -33.50 -22.45 35.69
CA LEU A 758 -34.43 -21.98 36.70
C LEU A 758 -35.71 -22.84 36.77
N ALA A 759 -36.06 -23.55 35.70
CA ALA A 759 -37.22 -24.44 35.67
C ALA A 759 -36.96 -25.74 36.45
N SER A 760 -35.80 -26.36 36.24
CA SER A 760 -35.41 -27.61 36.92
C SER A 760 -34.60 -27.42 38.20
N GLN A 761 -34.09 -26.21 38.46
CA GLN A 761 -33.13 -25.87 39.53
C GLN A 761 -31.84 -26.73 39.52
N GLN A 762 -31.56 -27.43 38.41
CA GLN A 762 -30.37 -28.28 38.26
C GLN A 762 -29.23 -27.56 37.54
N SER A 763 -28.01 -27.99 37.87
CA SER A 763 -26.77 -27.62 37.18
C SER A 763 -26.79 -28.16 35.75
N PHE A 764 -26.88 -27.28 34.75
CA PHE A 764 -27.14 -27.63 33.35
C PHE A 764 -25.89 -28.10 32.58
N GLY A 765 -24.73 -27.48 32.85
CA GLY A 765 -23.50 -27.75 32.09
C GLY A 765 -22.96 -29.18 32.26
N GLN A 766 -23.11 -29.75 33.46
CA GLN A 766 -22.64 -31.12 33.75
C GLN A 766 -23.64 -32.20 33.32
N THR A 767 -24.95 -31.92 33.35
CA THR A 767 -26.00 -32.89 33.01
C THR A 767 -26.19 -33.05 31.50
N ALA A 768 -25.96 -32.00 30.70
CA ALA A 768 -26.20 -32.01 29.26
C ALA A 768 -24.98 -32.46 28.42
N ASN A 769 -23.81 -32.69 29.03
CA ASN A 769 -22.54 -32.97 28.35
C ASN A 769 -22.17 -31.89 27.31
N ILE A 770 -22.51 -30.63 27.60
CA ILE A 770 -22.22 -29.45 26.76
C ILE A 770 -21.12 -28.64 27.44
N ASN A 771 -20.07 -28.31 26.70
CA ASN A 771 -19.02 -27.45 27.20
C ASN A 771 -19.49 -25.97 27.20
N LEU A 772 -19.86 -25.49 28.38
CA LEU A 772 -20.24 -24.10 28.63
C LEU A 772 -19.15 -23.32 29.39
N ASP A 773 -17.92 -23.86 29.45
CA ASP A 773 -16.80 -23.16 30.05
C ASP A 773 -16.47 -21.90 29.26
N ALA A 774 -16.39 -20.79 29.97
CA ALA A 774 -15.85 -19.56 29.46
C ALA A 774 -14.83 -19.01 30.45
N ARG A 775 -13.74 -18.45 29.92
CA ARG A 775 -12.70 -17.77 30.70
C ARG A 775 -12.41 -16.41 30.09
N GLY A 776 -12.57 -15.36 30.88
CA GLY A 776 -12.32 -13.96 30.54
C GLY A 776 -10.95 -13.58 31.03
N LEU A 777 -10.12 -13.06 30.13
CA LEU A 777 -8.76 -12.66 30.46
C LEU A 777 -8.76 -11.28 31.11
N LEU A 778 -7.95 -11.13 32.15
CA LEU A 778 -7.62 -9.80 32.66
C LEU A 778 -6.82 -9.02 31.59
N PRO A 779 -7.15 -7.75 31.35
CA PRO A 779 -6.42 -6.91 30.39
C PRO A 779 -5.00 -6.55 30.87
N TYR A 780 -4.78 -6.51 32.19
CA TYR A 780 -3.52 -6.18 32.88
C TYR A 780 -3.54 -6.69 34.33
N ASP A 781 -2.37 -6.76 34.97
CA ASP A 781 -2.19 -7.17 36.36
C ASP A 781 -2.89 -6.17 37.30
N VAL A 782 -3.65 -6.66 38.28
CA VAL A 782 -4.52 -5.82 39.13
C VAL A 782 -3.96 -5.80 40.55
N VAL A 783 -3.43 -4.64 40.96
CA VAL A 783 -2.92 -4.43 42.32
C VAL A 783 -4.06 -4.42 43.35
N PRO A 784 -3.80 -4.76 44.62
CA PRO A 784 -4.76 -4.58 45.70
C PRO A 784 -5.35 -3.16 45.73
N GLY A 785 -6.67 -3.08 45.82
CA GLY A 785 -7.46 -1.85 45.80
C GLY A 785 -7.87 -1.32 44.42
N ASP A 786 -7.29 -1.83 43.32
CA ASP A 786 -7.61 -1.37 41.97
C ASP A 786 -8.81 -2.09 41.35
N THR A 787 -9.43 -1.42 40.38
CA THR A 787 -10.60 -1.92 39.63
C THR A 787 -10.21 -2.32 38.21
N VAL A 788 -10.87 -3.35 37.71
CA VAL A 788 -10.69 -3.87 36.36
C VAL A 788 -12.05 -4.19 35.74
N VAL A 789 -12.18 -3.95 34.43
CA VAL A 789 -13.32 -4.41 33.63
C VAL A 789 -12.88 -5.62 32.82
N VAL A 790 -13.57 -6.75 33.02
CA VAL A 790 -13.31 -8.01 32.32
C VAL A 790 -14.49 -8.31 31.42
N THR A 791 -14.21 -8.57 30.14
CA THR A 791 -15.24 -9.01 29.19
C THR A 791 -15.15 -10.52 29.00
N LEU A 792 -16.30 -11.19 29.09
CA LEU A 792 -16.45 -12.62 28.96
C LEU A 792 -17.51 -12.93 27.89
N ASN A 793 -17.15 -13.72 26.88
CA ASN A 793 -18.10 -14.24 25.90
C ASN A 793 -18.49 -15.66 26.31
N ILE A 794 -19.67 -15.81 26.91
CA ILE A 794 -20.14 -17.06 27.50
C ILE A 794 -20.84 -17.90 26.42
N PRO A 795 -20.43 -19.15 26.16
CA PRO A 795 -21.21 -20.07 25.36
C PRO A 795 -22.57 -20.30 26.00
N THR A 796 -23.65 -20.21 25.22
CA THR A 796 -25.01 -20.43 25.72
C THR A 796 -25.51 -21.82 25.34
N PRO A 797 -26.36 -22.44 26.18
CA PRO A 797 -27.15 -23.60 25.78
C PRO A 797 -27.87 -23.37 24.44
N PRO A 798 -27.97 -24.38 23.57
CA PRO A 798 -28.80 -24.31 22.37
C PRO A 798 -30.30 -24.47 22.67
N ILE A 799 -30.64 -24.74 23.93
CA ILE A 799 -32.01 -24.94 24.39
C ILE A 799 -32.53 -23.59 24.94
N PRO A 800 -33.62 -23.05 24.38
CA PRO A 800 -34.28 -21.86 24.94
C PRO A 800 -34.77 -22.12 26.37
N GLY A 801 -34.71 -21.10 27.23
CA GLY A 801 -35.07 -21.24 28.62
C GLY A 801 -34.53 -20.10 29.49
N ARG A 802 -34.91 -20.10 30.78
CA ARG A 802 -34.40 -19.13 31.74
C ARG A 802 -33.31 -19.76 32.58
N TYR A 803 -32.13 -19.13 32.58
CA TYR A 803 -30.95 -19.64 33.24
C TYR A 803 -30.38 -18.63 34.22
N ARG A 804 -29.87 -19.13 35.35
CA ARG A 804 -28.98 -18.38 36.24
C ARG A 804 -27.54 -18.80 35.97
N VAL A 805 -26.70 -17.85 35.60
CA VAL A 805 -25.28 -18.09 35.34
C VAL A 805 -24.50 -17.68 36.59
N GLU A 806 -23.73 -18.61 37.13
CA GLU A 806 -22.84 -18.38 38.26
C GLU A 806 -21.41 -18.17 37.74
N CYS A 807 -20.80 -17.06 38.11
CA CYS A 807 -19.44 -16.68 37.73
C CYS A 807 -18.59 -16.43 38.97
N ASP A 808 -17.29 -16.71 38.87
CA ASP A 808 -16.32 -16.43 39.93
C ASP A 808 -14.95 -16.14 39.31
N PHE A 809 -14.08 -15.47 40.05
CA PHE A 809 -12.68 -15.31 39.67
C PHE A 809 -11.89 -16.55 40.07
N VAL A 810 -10.91 -16.93 39.25
CA VAL A 810 -10.05 -18.08 39.47
C VAL A 810 -8.60 -17.70 39.22
N SER A 811 -7.70 -18.09 40.12
CA SER A 811 -6.27 -18.18 39.82
C SER A 811 -6.00 -19.56 39.23
N GLU A 812 -5.75 -19.62 37.93
CA GLU A 812 -5.61 -20.85 37.15
C GLU A 812 -4.57 -21.79 37.77
N ALA A 813 -4.93 -23.08 37.88
CA ALA A 813 -4.13 -24.12 38.53
C ALA A 813 -3.67 -23.83 39.98
N VAL A 814 -4.27 -22.85 40.65
CA VAL A 814 -4.01 -22.52 42.06
C VAL A 814 -5.28 -22.71 42.89
N ARG A 815 -6.29 -21.82 42.73
CA ARG A 815 -7.60 -21.93 43.40
C ARG A 815 -8.62 -20.91 42.86
N TRP A 816 -9.90 -21.16 43.11
CA TRP A 816 -10.98 -20.18 42.97
C TRP A 816 -10.91 -19.12 44.08
N PHE A 817 -11.58 -17.99 43.86
CA PHE A 817 -11.70 -16.94 44.88
C PHE A 817 -12.79 -17.27 45.89
N ASP A 818 -13.69 -18.20 45.55
CA ASP A 818 -14.78 -18.71 46.38
C ASP A 818 -15.74 -17.61 46.85
N LEU A 819 -15.93 -16.59 46.01
CA LEU A 819 -16.90 -15.51 46.15
C LEU A 819 -17.73 -15.37 44.86
N PRO A 820 -18.51 -16.41 44.49
CA PRO A 820 -19.26 -16.38 43.25
C PRO A 820 -20.36 -15.32 43.27
N PHE A 821 -20.67 -14.81 42.10
CA PHE A 821 -21.82 -13.95 41.86
C PHE A 821 -22.65 -14.55 40.73
N SER A 822 -23.93 -14.18 40.66
CA SER A 822 -24.83 -14.72 39.63
C SER A 822 -25.75 -13.67 39.04
N PHE A 823 -26.21 -13.94 37.83
CA PHE A 823 -27.20 -13.14 37.12
C PHE A 823 -28.11 -14.07 36.29
N GLU A 824 -29.27 -13.58 35.90
CA GLU A 824 -30.28 -14.36 35.16
C GLU A 824 -30.39 -13.90 33.70
N VAL A 825 -30.47 -14.85 32.78
CA VAL A 825 -30.64 -14.60 31.34
C VAL A 825 -31.74 -15.50 30.77
N THR A 826 -32.56 -14.93 29.89
CA THR A 826 -33.57 -15.67 29.11
C THR A 826 -33.00 -15.94 27.73
N LEU A 827 -32.94 -17.20 27.34
CA LEU A 827 -32.49 -17.63 26.02
C LEU A 827 -33.70 -17.92 25.13
N GLU A 828 -33.73 -17.29 23.95
CA GLU A 828 -34.78 -17.41 22.93
C GLU A 828 -34.32 -18.15 21.67
#